data_AF-A0A9E1Q436-F1
#
_entry.id   AF-A0A9E1Q436-F1
#
_cell.length_a   1.000
_cell.length_b   1.000
_cell.length_c   1.000
_cell.angle_alpha   90.00
_cell.angle_beta   90.00
_cell.angle_gamma   90.00
#
_symmetry.space_group_name_H-M   'P 1'
#
loop_
_entity.id
_entity.type
_entity.pdbx_description
1 polymer ?
#
loop_
_entity_poly.entity_id
_entity_poly.type
_entity_poly.pdbx_seq_one_letter_code
_entity_poly.pdbx_strand_id
1 'polypeptide(L)'
;MKRKPINLTPLTNGDFDDAYFDHLKNFEGVVKRIHTDGLGVPTIGMGTALAVRITNKKFQLRKDLDARIDRATRNNYKLTEPERQRLQDAVDALNAGNPAKAKKLIPPYDANEGNTPNLRQANNKFGFTIDDEGMRAVARPDMASARDAAWNGVAAAAKDSGWSAAEIGAYKKQFYASREMIALASIKYNLGNNAKLPKTNRHIVNGDRAGAVYEIEIRTNGNKTPGHANRRVTEAKFFADGMNGADRTALARHVAANPQEYEEYAKRFTSVVEKSATAGSLKPASPSDAPETGAPETPAPPSGVPEGETVGASLGDNPANPGDSDNSDAPESLSFTPEQQALKAALLQDDGPAADLMVKDPAHWTEGEFQLAKRETARLRPGSERTNLDAMATAFLVDKYGDGPARLDATGRMIDPQPINPINEVPIDATAPGGGSLRDEMTRIADVVANTARVEGASPAVAALQNGLNILDEHTTAAERQNGGGQKAKTVKPFPKLKSTLLRIDGVPGSRTRQAFRAAAALLGAPKVEEGLALGRFAKFARNATAGRPAGDVKSVVQGTFAPLFRSPEKPRPVAGAEEDLAFQATVNDLGEEVLGGPKFTPIREDGDLGPKTEGAFRTVLPAAGATRFTTRLGQNLGFLDLDKPDGFA
;
A
#
# COMPACT_ATOMS: atom_id res chain seq x y z
N MET A 1 -5.39 21.52 -21.38
CA MET A 1 -6.85 21.52 -21.10
C MET A 1 -7.09 22.09 -19.70
N LYS A 2 -8.10 22.96 -19.51
CA LYS A 2 -8.48 23.43 -18.17
C LYS A 2 -8.97 22.23 -17.35
N ARG A 3 -8.38 22.03 -16.17
CA ARG A 3 -8.80 21.01 -15.20
C ARG A 3 -10.22 21.36 -14.74
N LYS A 4 -11.16 20.46 -14.94
CA LYS A 4 -12.56 20.63 -14.54
C LYS A 4 -12.95 19.44 -13.66
N PRO A 5 -12.77 19.50 -12.33
CA PRO A 5 -13.30 18.46 -11.46
C PRO A 5 -14.83 18.40 -11.57
N ILE A 6 -15.42 17.32 -11.08
CA ILE A 6 -16.89 17.19 -11.05
C ILE A 6 -17.52 18.33 -10.23
N ASN A 7 -18.69 18.81 -10.64
CA ASN A 7 -19.46 19.80 -9.88
C ASN A 7 -20.03 19.16 -8.63
N LEU A 8 -19.71 19.64 -7.43
CA LEU A 8 -20.06 18.97 -6.17
C LEU A 8 -21.40 19.44 -5.61
N THR A 9 -22.04 18.59 -4.80
CA THR A 9 -23.20 19.01 -3.99
C THR A 9 -22.73 19.30 -2.56
N PRO A 10 -22.45 20.57 -2.21
CA PRO A 10 -21.92 20.91 -0.89
C PRO A 10 -22.96 20.69 0.21
N LEU A 11 -22.46 20.38 1.41
CA LEU A 11 -23.19 20.25 2.66
C LEU A 11 -22.46 21.08 3.73
N THR A 12 -23.18 21.45 4.80
CA THR A 12 -22.47 21.86 6.01
C THR A 12 -21.78 20.65 6.65
N ASN A 13 -20.82 20.87 7.56
CA ASN A 13 -20.19 19.75 8.26
C ASN A 13 -21.20 18.95 9.13
N GLY A 14 -22.18 19.63 9.73
CA GLY A 14 -23.25 18.98 10.49
C GLY A 14 -24.13 18.11 9.60
N ASP A 15 -24.63 18.68 8.49
CA ASP A 15 -25.46 17.94 7.53
C ASP A 15 -24.71 16.76 6.90
N PHE A 16 -23.39 16.92 6.68
CA PHE A 16 -22.55 15.83 6.21
C PHE A 16 -22.47 14.70 7.24
N ASP A 17 -22.18 15.01 8.51
CA ASP A 17 -22.04 14.01 9.55
C ASP A 17 -23.38 13.28 9.81
N ASP A 18 -24.50 14.01 9.78
CA ASP A 18 -25.86 13.44 9.89
C ASP A 18 -26.18 12.52 8.71
N ALA A 19 -26.02 13.00 7.48
CA ALA A 19 -26.31 12.22 6.28
C ALA A 19 -25.38 11.00 6.14
N TYR A 20 -24.11 11.12 6.56
CA TYR A 20 -23.17 10.01 6.56
C TYR A 20 -23.54 8.97 7.62
N PHE A 21 -23.89 9.41 8.83
CA PHE A 21 -24.36 8.52 9.89
C PHE A 21 -25.62 7.76 9.45
N ASP A 22 -26.61 8.45 8.92
CA ASP A 22 -27.87 7.84 8.45
C ASP A 22 -27.64 6.86 7.31
N HIS A 23 -26.71 7.19 6.40
CA HIS A 23 -26.30 6.25 5.36
C HIS A 23 -25.71 4.97 5.94
N LEU A 24 -24.75 5.06 6.88
CA LEU A 24 -24.16 3.88 7.51
C LEU A 24 -25.19 3.07 8.30
N LYS A 25 -26.08 3.75 9.03
CA LYS A 25 -27.16 3.13 9.80
C LYS A 25 -28.04 2.21 8.94
N ASN A 26 -28.32 2.61 7.70
CA ASN A 26 -29.12 1.83 6.76
C ASN A 26 -28.43 0.55 6.26
N PHE A 27 -27.10 0.46 6.32
CA PHE A 27 -26.34 -0.66 5.74
C PHE A 27 -25.60 -1.54 6.75
N GLU A 28 -25.14 -1.00 7.87
CA GLU A 28 -24.37 -1.75 8.87
C GLU A 28 -25.29 -2.48 9.87
N GLY A 29 -26.58 -2.14 9.90
CA GLY A 29 -27.49 -2.57 10.95
C GLY A 29 -27.31 -1.76 12.23
N VAL A 30 -28.31 -1.84 13.11
CA VAL A 30 -28.39 -1.04 14.33
C VAL A 30 -28.47 -1.96 15.53
N VAL A 31 -27.41 -1.99 16.33
CA VAL A 31 -27.36 -2.81 17.55
C VAL A 31 -27.08 -1.94 18.76
N LYS A 32 -28.11 -1.76 19.60
CA LYS A 32 -28.08 -0.91 20.79
C LYS A 32 -27.32 -1.52 21.98
N ARG A 33 -26.62 -2.63 21.77
CA ARG A 33 -25.84 -3.38 22.78
C ARG A 33 -24.51 -3.84 22.18
N ILE A 34 -23.59 -4.27 23.05
CA ILE A 34 -22.43 -5.04 22.59
C ILE A 34 -22.93 -6.41 22.08
N HIS A 35 -22.47 -6.80 20.90
CA HIS A 35 -22.76 -8.06 20.23
C HIS A 35 -21.49 -8.61 19.58
N THR A 36 -21.55 -9.79 18.96
CA THR A 36 -20.48 -10.27 18.08
C THR A 36 -20.88 -10.21 16.62
N ASP A 37 -19.93 -9.89 15.75
CA ASP A 37 -20.14 -9.91 14.30
C ASP A 37 -20.17 -11.35 13.73
N GLY A 38 -20.23 -11.47 12.40
CA GLY A 38 -20.21 -12.76 11.71
C GLY A 38 -18.97 -13.61 12.01
N LEU A 39 -17.87 -13.01 12.43
CA LEU A 39 -16.61 -13.66 12.77
C LEU A 39 -16.45 -13.90 14.29
N GLY A 40 -17.39 -13.43 15.11
CA GLY A 40 -17.30 -13.53 16.56
C GLY A 40 -16.61 -12.35 17.23
N VAL A 41 -16.31 -11.27 16.50
CA VAL A 41 -15.60 -10.09 17.02
C VAL A 41 -16.57 -9.20 17.83
N PRO A 42 -16.26 -8.87 19.10
CA PRO A 42 -17.08 -7.97 19.89
C PRO A 42 -17.23 -6.60 19.20
N THR A 43 -18.47 -6.13 19.08
CA THR A 43 -18.88 -4.99 18.25
C THR A 43 -20.02 -4.23 18.93
N ILE A 44 -20.11 -2.91 18.72
CA ILE A 44 -21.19 -2.07 19.25
C ILE A 44 -21.71 -1.09 18.17
N GLY A 45 -22.99 -0.72 18.26
CA GLY A 45 -23.58 0.31 17.40
C GLY A 45 -23.67 -0.13 15.94
N MET A 46 -23.01 0.62 15.06
CA MET A 46 -23.02 0.42 13.60
C MET A 46 -21.72 -0.25 13.12
N GLY A 47 -21.42 -1.43 13.66
CA GLY A 47 -20.23 -2.19 13.26
C GLY A 47 -18.93 -1.70 13.89
N THR A 48 -18.97 -0.91 14.97
CA THR A 48 -17.75 -0.47 15.66
C THR A 48 -17.13 -1.62 16.46
N ALA A 49 -16.11 -2.27 15.89
CA ALA A 49 -15.40 -3.36 16.54
C ALA A 49 -14.69 -2.88 17.82
N LEU A 50 -14.88 -3.59 18.92
CA LEU A 50 -14.24 -3.35 20.23
C LEU A 50 -12.93 -4.15 20.38
N ALA A 51 -12.70 -5.13 19.51
CA ALA A 51 -11.44 -5.82 19.34
C ALA A 51 -10.89 -5.63 17.92
N VAL A 52 -9.57 -5.57 17.79
CA VAL A 52 -8.88 -5.39 16.51
C VAL A 52 -7.77 -6.43 16.37
N ARG A 53 -7.51 -6.89 15.15
CA ARG A 53 -6.32 -7.70 14.87
C ARG A 53 -5.06 -6.83 14.94
N ILE A 54 -4.05 -7.34 15.62
CA ILE A 54 -2.69 -6.79 15.60
C ILE A 54 -1.80 -7.60 14.65
N THR A 55 -0.55 -7.17 14.56
CA THR A 55 0.52 -7.68 13.70
C THR A 55 0.64 -9.19 13.65
N ASN A 56 0.59 -9.84 14.81
CA ASN A 56 0.71 -11.30 14.92
C ASN A 56 -0.58 -12.06 14.54
N LYS A 57 -1.51 -11.40 13.83
CA LYS A 57 -2.84 -11.89 13.43
C LYS A 57 -3.77 -12.24 14.62
N LYS A 58 -3.35 -12.01 15.87
CA LYS A 58 -4.21 -12.15 17.06
C LYS A 58 -5.08 -10.92 17.23
N PHE A 59 -6.28 -11.12 17.76
CA PHE A 59 -7.16 -10.09 18.25
C PHE A 59 -6.68 -9.59 19.62
N GLN A 60 -6.85 -8.30 19.85
CA GLN A 60 -6.77 -7.67 21.16
C GLN A 60 -7.92 -6.70 21.33
N LEU A 61 -8.33 -6.44 22.57
CA LEU A 61 -9.23 -5.33 22.86
C LEU A 61 -8.58 -4.01 22.43
N ARG A 62 -9.40 -3.09 21.92
CA ARG A 62 -8.93 -1.77 21.53
C ARG A 62 -8.31 -1.04 22.73
N LYS A 63 -7.19 -0.36 22.51
CA LYS A 63 -6.56 0.49 23.54
C LYS A 63 -7.47 1.63 24.00
N ASP A 64 -8.36 2.09 23.12
CA ASP A 64 -9.35 3.13 23.42
C ASP A 64 -10.73 2.55 23.79
N LEU A 65 -10.80 1.29 24.26
CA LEU A 65 -12.06 0.62 24.62
C LEU A 65 -12.90 1.45 25.60
N ASP A 66 -12.32 1.86 26.73
CA ASP A 66 -13.06 2.59 27.76
C ASP A 66 -13.57 3.94 27.24
N ALA A 67 -12.73 4.69 26.53
CA ALA A 67 -13.14 5.94 25.87
C ALA A 67 -14.25 5.75 24.82
N ARG A 68 -14.36 4.56 24.21
CA ARG A 68 -15.47 4.23 23.30
C ARG A 68 -16.76 3.94 24.08
N ILE A 69 -16.69 3.20 25.19
CA ILE A 69 -17.85 2.95 26.04
C ILE A 69 -18.35 4.25 26.68
N ASP A 70 -17.43 5.09 27.16
CA ASP A 70 -17.74 6.41 27.70
C ASP A 70 -18.47 7.28 26.68
N ARG A 71 -17.96 7.36 25.44
CA ARG A 71 -18.65 8.07 24.35
C ARG A 71 -20.02 7.49 24.04
N ALA A 72 -20.11 6.17 23.93
CA ALA A 72 -21.35 5.48 23.59
C ALA A 72 -22.44 5.69 24.65
N THR A 73 -22.04 5.84 25.92
CA THR A 73 -22.96 6.00 27.06
C THR A 73 -23.04 7.43 27.58
N ARG A 74 -22.31 8.38 26.98
CA ARG A 74 -22.18 9.78 27.43
C ARG A 74 -21.69 9.87 28.88
N ASN A 75 -20.65 9.11 29.20
CA ASN A 75 -20.01 8.99 30.52
C ASN A 75 -20.93 8.44 31.63
N ASN A 76 -22.05 7.80 31.28
CA ASN A 76 -23.00 7.27 32.24
C ASN A 76 -22.73 5.80 32.63
N TYR A 77 -21.67 5.19 32.08
CA TYR A 77 -21.40 3.78 32.31
C TYR A 77 -19.91 3.46 32.26
N LYS A 78 -19.47 2.59 33.18
CA LYS A 78 -18.15 1.97 33.16
C LYS A 78 -18.32 0.46 33.15
N LEU A 79 -17.56 -0.23 32.31
CA LEU A 79 -17.55 -1.70 32.31
C LEU A 79 -17.13 -2.20 33.69
N THR A 80 -17.93 -3.11 34.23
CA THR A 80 -17.56 -3.86 35.43
C THR A 80 -16.42 -4.85 35.11
N GLU A 81 -15.71 -5.31 36.13
CA GLU A 81 -14.63 -6.28 35.94
C GLU A 81 -15.12 -7.58 35.24
N PRO A 82 -16.28 -8.17 35.62
CA PRO A 82 -16.81 -9.34 34.90
C PRO A 82 -17.14 -9.09 33.43
N GLU A 83 -17.57 -7.87 33.07
CA GLU A 83 -17.87 -7.52 31.67
C GLU A 83 -16.60 -7.31 30.85
N ARG A 84 -15.57 -6.70 31.44
CA ARG A 84 -14.26 -6.58 30.82
C ARG A 84 -13.65 -7.97 30.61
N GLN A 85 -13.73 -8.85 31.60
CA GLN A 85 -13.26 -10.22 31.49
C GLN A 85 -14.02 -10.96 30.38
N ARG A 86 -15.34 -10.79 30.25
CA ARG A 86 -16.12 -11.39 29.16
C ARG A 86 -15.67 -10.94 27.77
N LEU A 87 -15.33 -9.65 27.60
CA LEU A 87 -14.75 -9.15 26.36
C LEU A 87 -13.38 -9.78 26.07
N GLN A 88 -12.55 -9.93 27.09
CA GLN A 88 -11.24 -10.57 26.98
C GLN A 88 -11.37 -12.06 26.64
N ASP A 89 -12.27 -12.79 27.30
CA ASP A 89 -12.54 -14.21 27.03
C ASP A 89 -13.01 -14.44 25.59
N ALA A 90 -13.80 -13.51 25.04
CA ALA A 90 -14.22 -13.56 23.64
C ALA A 90 -13.03 -13.37 22.68
N VAL A 91 -12.12 -12.44 23.00
CA VAL A 91 -10.87 -12.23 22.26
C VAL A 91 -9.96 -13.46 22.33
N ASP A 92 -9.82 -14.06 23.51
CA ASP A 92 -9.00 -15.26 23.71
C ASP A 92 -9.58 -16.46 22.95
N ALA A 93 -10.91 -16.59 22.92
CA ALA A 93 -11.59 -17.58 22.10
C ALA A 93 -11.32 -17.39 20.60
N LEU A 94 -11.32 -16.14 20.09
CA LEU A 94 -10.95 -15.86 18.70
C LEU A 94 -9.49 -16.21 18.42
N ASN A 95 -8.58 -15.88 19.33
CA ASN A 95 -7.15 -16.19 19.22
C ASN A 95 -6.85 -17.69 19.25
N ALA A 96 -7.71 -18.47 19.91
CA ALA A 96 -7.69 -19.92 19.90
C ALA A 96 -8.39 -20.55 18.66
N GLY A 97 -8.82 -19.74 17.68
CA GLY A 97 -9.52 -20.23 16.50
C GLY A 97 -10.94 -20.72 16.78
N ASN A 98 -11.58 -20.28 17.87
CA ASN A 98 -12.91 -20.72 18.31
C ASN A 98 -13.94 -19.58 18.28
N PRO A 99 -14.40 -19.15 17.10
CA PRO A 99 -15.39 -18.07 16.97
C PRO A 99 -16.77 -18.46 17.54
N ALA A 100 -17.11 -19.75 17.59
CA ALA A 100 -18.37 -20.22 18.19
C ALA A 100 -18.41 -19.94 19.70
N LYS A 101 -17.29 -20.15 20.42
CA LYS A 101 -17.18 -19.81 21.84
C LYS A 101 -17.28 -18.30 22.06
N ALA A 102 -16.64 -17.47 21.23
CA ALA A 102 -16.78 -16.01 21.30
C ALA A 102 -18.25 -15.57 21.15
N LYS A 103 -18.98 -16.13 20.17
CA LYS A 103 -20.41 -15.88 19.95
C LYS A 103 -21.29 -16.36 21.10
N LYS A 104 -20.90 -17.41 21.83
CA LYS A 104 -21.62 -17.88 23.04
C LYS A 104 -21.42 -16.93 24.22
N LEU A 105 -20.22 -16.39 24.39
CA LEU A 105 -19.90 -15.42 25.44
C LEU A 105 -20.64 -14.10 25.22
N ILE A 106 -20.68 -13.62 23.99
CA ILE A 106 -21.37 -12.40 23.59
C ILE A 106 -22.25 -12.73 22.37
N PRO A 107 -23.58 -12.90 22.58
CA PRO A 107 -24.50 -13.30 21.51
C PRO A 107 -24.41 -12.39 20.28
N PRO A 108 -24.43 -12.96 19.07
CA PRO A 108 -24.44 -12.18 17.83
C PRO A 108 -25.72 -11.35 17.73
N TYR A 109 -25.74 -10.42 16.79
CA TYR A 109 -26.97 -9.71 16.47
C TYR A 109 -27.97 -10.64 15.78
N ASP A 110 -29.20 -10.67 16.30
CA ASP A 110 -30.35 -11.28 15.62
C ASP A 110 -31.27 -10.15 15.14
N ALA A 111 -31.56 -10.12 13.84
CA ALA A 111 -32.44 -9.12 13.23
C ALA A 111 -33.83 -9.08 13.91
N ASN A 112 -34.27 -10.20 14.48
CA ASN A 112 -35.55 -10.30 15.20
C ASN A 112 -35.53 -9.64 16.58
N GLU A 113 -34.35 -9.38 17.17
CA GLU A 113 -34.25 -8.61 18.42
C GLU A 113 -34.90 -7.23 18.27
N GLY A 114 -34.97 -6.70 17.04
CA GLY A 114 -35.78 -5.56 16.62
C GLY A 114 -37.18 -5.50 17.26
N ASN A 115 -37.86 -6.65 17.29
CA ASN A 115 -39.30 -6.73 17.48
C ASN A 115 -39.71 -7.40 18.80
N THR A 116 -38.73 -7.88 19.58
CA THR A 116 -38.96 -8.65 20.81
C THR A 116 -38.11 -8.08 21.96
N PRO A 117 -38.64 -7.13 22.75
CA PRO A 117 -37.93 -6.53 23.88
C PRO A 117 -37.31 -7.55 24.85
N ASN A 118 -37.99 -8.68 25.06
CA ASN A 118 -37.51 -9.77 25.92
C ASN A 118 -36.24 -10.44 25.37
N LEU A 119 -36.11 -10.60 24.04
CA LEU A 119 -34.92 -11.16 23.41
C LEU A 119 -33.72 -10.20 23.51
N ARG A 120 -33.97 -8.88 23.38
CA ARG A 120 -32.92 -7.86 23.61
C ARG A 120 -32.35 -7.92 25.02
N GLN A 121 -33.23 -8.00 26.03
CA GLN A 121 -32.79 -8.09 27.42
C GLN A 121 -32.07 -9.41 27.72
N ALA A 122 -32.58 -10.53 27.20
CA ALA A 122 -31.96 -11.85 27.41
C ALA A 122 -30.55 -11.96 26.77
N ASN A 123 -30.37 -11.33 25.61
CA ASN A 123 -29.10 -11.37 24.86
C ASN A 123 -28.12 -10.26 25.28
N ASN A 124 -28.56 -9.21 25.96
CA ASN A 124 -27.65 -8.20 26.48
C ASN A 124 -26.89 -8.76 27.69
N LYS A 125 -25.58 -8.94 27.51
CA LYS A 125 -24.69 -9.38 28.59
C LYS A 125 -24.10 -8.22 29.37
N PHE A 126 -24.35 -6.98 28.96
CA PHE A 126 -23.76 -5.79 29.55
C PHE A 126 -24.84 -4.92 30.21
N GLY A 127 -24.49 -4.21 31.28
CA GLY A 127 -25.42 -3.41 32.08
C GLY A 127 -25.91 -2.11 31.43
N PHE A 128 -25.75 -1.96 30.11
CA PHE A 128 -26.16 -0.77 29.39
C PHE A 128 -26.67 -1.08 27.97
N THR A 129 -27.41 -0.12 27.42
CA THR A 129 -27.74 -0.02 26.00
C THR A 129 -27.49 1.41 25.52
N ILE A 130 -27.35 1.60 24.22
CA ILE A 130 -27.07 2.92 23.63
C ILE A 130 -28.22 3.37 22.71
N ASP A 131 -28.47 4.68 22.69
CA ASP A 131 -29.40 5.32 21.76
C ASP A 131 -28.68 5.71 20.45
N ASP A 132 -29.39 6.38 19.55
CA ASP A 132 -28.85 6.78 18.25
C ASP A 132 -27.68 7.77 18.39
N GLU A 133 -27.74 8.66 19.37
CA GLU A 133 -26.64 9.59 19.64
C GLU A 133 -25.42 8.87 20.22
N GLY A 134 -25.62 7.88 21.09
CA GLY A 134 -24.56 7.00 21.57
C GLY A 134 -23.89 6.19 20.45
N MET A 135 -24.69 5.67 19.51
CA MET A 135 -24.18 4.99 18.31
C MET A 135 -23.37 5.93 17.42
N ARG A 136 -23.86 7.16 17.24
CA ARG A 136 -23.15 8.20 16.50
C ARG A 136 -21.84 8.57 17.16
N ALA A 137 -21.85 8.78 18.47
CA ALA A 137 -20.68 9.16 19.24
C ALA A 137 -19.58 8.08 19.19
N VAL A 138 -19.93 6.80 19.23
CA VAL A 138 -18.95 5.69 19.16
C VAL A 138 -18.42 5.45 17.76
N ALA A 139 -19.22 5.68 16.72
CA ALA A 139 -18.81 5.52 15.31
C ALA A 139 -18.02 6.72 14.75
N ARG A 140 -18.20 7.92 15.31
CA ARG A 140 -17.61 9.18 14.82
C ARG A 140 -16.10 9.12 14.54
N PRO A 141 -15.24 8.52 15.40
CA PRO A 141 -13.81 8.41 15.12
C PRO A 141 -13.50 7.57 13.87
N ASP A 142 -14.24 6.46 13.69
CA ASP A 142 -14.03 5.56 12.56
C ASP A 142 -14.58 6.19 11.26
N MET A 143 -15.71 6.90 11.34
CA MET A 143 -16.25 7.73 10.25
C MET A 143 -15.27 8.83 9.81
N ALA A 144 -14.69 9.57 10.75
CA ALA A 144 -13.69 10.60 10.47
C ALA A 144 -12.45 10.00 9.79
N SER A 145 -11.97 8.86 10.30
CA SER A 145 -10.84 8.15 9.72
C SER A 145 -11.10 7.67 8.29
N ALA A 146 -12.31 7.16 8.02
CA ALA A 146 -12.72 6.75 6.68
C ALA A 146 -12.84 7.94 5.71
N ARG A 147 -13.38 9.07 6.16
CA ARG A 147 -13.45 10.34 5.41
C ARG A 147 -12.05 10.86 5.05
N ASP A 148 -11.12 10.85 6.00
CA ASP A 148 -9.72 11.24 5.75
C ASP A 148 -9.05 10.30 4.74
N ALA A 149 -9.26 8.99 4.88
CA ALA A 149 -8.72 8.01 3.96
C ALA A 149 -9.29 8.17 2.53
N ALA A 150 -10.57 8.52 2.41
CA ALA A 150 -11.20 8.85 1.13
C ALA A 150 -10.56 10.10 0.51
N TRP A 151 -10.46 11.18 1.28
CA TRP A 151 -9.82 12.43 0.83
C TRP A 151 -8.38 12.22 0.38
N ASN A 152 -7.57 11.48 1.14
CA ASN A 152 -6.18 11.22 0.80
C ASN A 152 -6.04 10.55 -0.58
N GLY A 153 -6.98 9.67 -0.93
CA GLY A 153 -7.03 9.06 -2.26
C GLY A 153 -7.33 10.06 -3.38
N VAL A 154 -8.27 10.99 -3.16
CA VAL A 154 -8.61 12.06 -4.11
C VAL A 154 -7.45 13.05 -4.26
N ALA A 155 -6.84 13.47 -3.15
CA ALA A 155 -5.70 14.37 -3.14
C ALA A 155 -4.48 13.76 -3.87
N ALA A 156 -4.23 12.47 -3.70
CA ALA A 156 -3.19 11.75 -4.44
C ALA A 156 -3.48 11.75 -5.94
N ALA A 157 -4.70 11.41 -6.36
CA ALA A 157 -5.09 11.45 -7.78
C ALA A 157 -5.00 12.87 -8.38
N ALA A 158 -5.34 13.90 -7.62
CA ALA A 158 -5.21 15.30 -8.02
C ALA A 158 -3.73 15.68 -8.24
N LYS A 159 -2.86 15.31 -7.28
CA LYS A 159 -1.41 15.50 -7.39
C LYS A 159 -0.84 14.78 -8.61
N ASP A 160 -1.23 13.54 -8.85
CA ASP A 160 -0.82 12.76 -10.01
C ASP A 160 -1.29 13.38 -11.34
N SER A 161 -2.41 14.10 -11.30
CA SER A 161 -2.95 14.88 -12.43
C SER A 161 -2.33 16.29 -12.54
N GLY A 162 -1.26 16.54 -11.77
CA GLY A 162 -0.45 17.76 -11.78
C GLY A 162 -1.04 18.94 -11.01
N TRP A 163 -2.09 18.74 -10.20
CA TRP A 163 -2.66 19.82 -9.40
C TRP A 163 -1.64 20.36 -8.39
N SER A 164 -1.57 21.68 -8.27
CA SER A 164 -0.81 22.38 -7.25
C SER A 164 -1.41 22.14 -5.86
N ALA A 165 -0.60 22.32 -4.82
CA ALA A 165 -1.07 22.23 -3.44
C ALA A 165 -2.23 23.20 -3.14
N ALA A 166 -2.21 24.39 -3.76
CA ALA A 166 -3.27 25.38 -3.63
C ALA A 166 -4.58 24.92 -4.27
N GLU A 167 -4.55 24.36 -5.49
CA GLU A 167 -5.71 23.76 -6.15
C GLU A 167 -6.30 22.61 -5.31
N ILE A 168 -5.45 21.72 -4.80
CA ILE A 168 -5.86 20.61 -3.93
C ILE A 168 -6.52 21.13 -2.65
N GLY A 169 -5.93 22.14 -2.00
CA GLY A 169 -6.46 22.76 -0.80
C GLY A 169 -7.81 23.46 -1.04
N ALA A 170 -7.95 24.17 -2.16
CA ALA A 170 -9.21 24.82 -2.55
C ALA A 170 -10.31 23.78 -2.81
N TYR A 171 -9.99 22.71 -3.54
CA TYR A 171 -10.93 21.63 -3.81
C TYR A 171 -11.31 20.87 -2.54
N LYS A 172 -10.39 20.68 -1.58
CA LYS A 172 -10.70 20.08 -0.27
C LYS A 172 -11.85 20.81 0.41
N LYS A 173 -11.83 22.15 0.42
CA LYS A 173 -12.85 22.96 1.10
C LYS A 173 -14.27 22.69 0.56
N GLN A 174 -14.39 22.35 -0.72
CA GLN A 174 -15.67 22.05 -1.38
C GLN A 174 -16.02 20.56 -1.27
N PHE A 175 -15.04 19.69 -1.52
CA PHE A 175 -15.23 18.24 -1.59
C PHE A 175 -15.43 17.59 -0.23
N TYR A 176 -14.70 18.05 0.78
CA TYR A 176 -14.60 17.34 2.05
C TYR A 176 -15.95 17.27 2.79
N ALA A 177 -16.85 18.24 2.60
CA ALA A 177 -18.23 18.22 3.10
C ALA A 177 -19.22 18.21 1.92
N SER A 178 -19.13 17.21 1.05
CA SER A 178 -20.05 17.05 -0.09
C SER A 178 -20.80 15.72 0.00
N ARG A 179 -21.93 15.60 -0.70
CA ARG A 179 -22.66 14.32 -0.86
C ARG A 179 -21.75 13.24 -1.45
N GLU A 180 -20.94 13.58 -2.43
CA GLU A 180 -19.99 12.67 -3.08
C GLU A 180 -18.94 12.11 -2.10
N MET A 181 -18.52 12.90 -1.11
CA MET A 181 -17.60 12.40 -0.08
C MET A 181 -18.26 11.34 0.82
N ILE A 182 -19.58 11.41 1.05
CA ILE A 182 -20.30 10.39 1.86
C ILE A 182 -20.13 9.01 1.22
N ALA A 183 -20.28 8.92 -0.10
CA ALA A 183 -20.07 7.68 -0.84
C ALA A 183 -18.65 7.12 -0.66
N LEU A 184 -17.62 7.94 -0.88
CA LEU A 184 -16.23 7.47 -0.75
C LEU A 184 -15.89 7.10 0.71
N ALA A 185 -16.35 7.89 1.67
CA ALA A 185 -16.16 7.61 3.09
C ALA A 185 -16.87 6.31 3.49
N SER A 186 -18.09 6.07 3.01
CA SER A 186 -18.80 4.80 3.23
C SER A 186 -18.06 3.60 2.63
N ILE A 187 -17.53 3.73 1.41
CA ILE A 187 -16.70 2.67 0.79
C ILE A 187 -15.47 2.38 1.66
N LYS A 188 -14.78 3.42 2.14
CA LYS A 188 -13.61 3.29 3.03
C LYS A 188 -13.97 2.70 4.40
N TYR A 189 -15.12 3.05 4.95
CA TYR A 189 -15.62 2.46 6.20
C TYR A 189 -15.87 0.96 6.02
N ASN A 190 -16.50 0.57 4.91
CA ASN A 190 -16.83 -0.82 4.62
C ASN A 190 -15.63 -1.69 4.23
N LEU A 191 -14.72 -1.16 3.41
CA LEU A 191 -13.58 -1.92 2.87
C LEU A 191 -12.29 -1.73 3.69
N GLY A 192 -12.31 -0.83 4.67
CA GLY A 192 -11.15 -0.38 5.41
C GLY A 192 -10.43 0.81 4.75
N ASN A 193 -9.77 1.61 5.58
CA ASN A 193 -9.10 2.85 5.17
C ASN A 193 -8.05 2.65 4.05
N ASN A 194 -7.45 1.46 3.98
CA ASN A 194 -6.43 1.12 3.00
C ASN A 194 -7.00 0.68 1.63
N ALA A 195 -8.32 0.53 1.50
CA ALA A 195 -8.95 0.11 0.24
C ALA A 195 -8.58 1.08 -0.90
N LYS A 196 -8.03 0.56 -1.99
CA LYS A 196 -7.56 1.38 -3.11
C LYS A 196 -8.73 1.68 -4.05
N LEU A 197 -8.99 2.97 -4.31
CA LEU A 197 -9.99 3.45 -5.27
C LEU A 197 -9.37 4.33 -6.38
N PRO A 198 -8.23 3.95 -6.98
CA PRO A 198 -7.45 4.85 -7.82
C PRO A 198 -8.19 5.31 -9.08
N LYS A 199 -9.00 4.43 -9.70
CA LYS A 199 -9.79 4.79 -10.88
C LYS A 199 -10.91 5.77 -10.53
N THR A 200 -11.74 5.45 -9.53
CA THR A 200 -12.78 6.35 -9.01
C THR A 200 -12.22 7.73 -8.68
N ASN A 201 -11.11 7.80 -7.95
CA ASN A 201 -10.48 9.07 -7.57
C ASN A 201 -10.01 9.87 -8.80
N ARG A 202 -9.45 9.21 -9.83
CA ARG A 202 -9.07 9.87 -11.08
C ARG A 202 -10.28 10.40 -11.84
N HIS A 203 -11.36 9.64 -11.93
CA HIS A 203 -12.59 10.09 -12.58
C HIS A 203 -13.14 11.37 -11.92
N ILE A 204 -13.15 11.44 -10.59
CA ILE A 204 -13.57 12.62 -9.81
C ILE A 204 -12.72 13.85 -10.15
N VAL A 205 -11.39 13.69 -10.13
CA VAL A 205 -10.43 14.78 -10.40
C VAL A 205 -10.51 15.25 -11.86
N ASN A 206 -10.82 14.35 -12.79
CA ASN A 206 -10.89 14.63 -14.22
C ASN A 206 -12.26 15.13 -14.68
N GLY A 207 -13.24 15.24 -13.79
CA GLY A 207 -14.59 15.67 -14.15
C GLY A 207 -15.46 14.58 -14.79
N ASP A 208 -15.03 13.33 -14.75
CA ASP A 208 -15.76 12.20 -15.31
C ASP A 208 -16.71 11.60 -14.25
N ARG A 209 -17.82 12.29 -14.00
CA ARG A 209 -18.84 11.84 -13.02
C ARG A 209 -19.40 10.47 -13.40
N ALA A 210 -19.62 10.22 -14.68
CA ALA A 210 -20.10 8.94 -15.20
C ALA A 210 -19.14 7.78 -14.91
N GLY A 211 -17.84 7.97 -15.15
CA GLY A 211 -16.83 6.98 -14.83
C GLY A 211 -16.75 6.68 -13.32
N ALA A 212 -16.91 7.69 -12.47
CA ALA A 212 -16.96 7.48 -11.02
C ALA A 212 -18.19 6.63 -10.60
N VAL A 213 -19.37 6.89 -11.17
CA VAL A 213 -20.59 6.10 -10.92
C VAL A 213 -20.39 4.65 -11.36
N TYR A 214 -19.90 4.42 -12.59
CA TYR A 214 -19.65 3.08 -13.11
C TYR A 214 -18.65 2.31 -12.24
N GLU A 215 -17.52 2.93 -11.87
CA GLU A 215 -16.52 2.31 -11.02
C GLU A 215 -17.09 1.92 -9.64
N ILE A 216 -17.84 2.83 -8.99
CA ILE A 216 -18.44 2.54 -7.68
C ILE A 216 -19.44 1.40 -7.79
N GLU A 217 -20.41 1.49 -8.72
CA GLU A 217 -21.52 0.55 -8.80
C GLU A 217 -21.07 -0.86 -9.18
N ILE A 218 -20.21 -0.96 -10.20
CA ILE A 218 -19.84 -2.23 -10.85
C ILE A 218 -18.52 -2.77 -10.30
N ARG A 219 -17.46 -1.96 -10.29
CA ARG A 219 -16.08 -2.42 -10.04
C ARG A 219 -15.68 -2.50 -8.58
N THR A 220 -16.23 -1.64 -7.71
CA THR A 220 -15.94 -1.73 -6.26
C THR A 220 -16.70 -2.86 -5.55
N ASN A 221 -17.56 -3.57 -6.27
CA ASN A 221 -18.32 -4.72 -5.77
C ASN A 221 -17.68 -6.09 -6.10
N GLY A 222 -16.41 -6.10 -6.56
CA GLY A 222 -15.69 -7.27 -7.10
C GLY A 222 -15.90 -8.61 -6.36
N ASN A 223 -16.94 -9.35 -6.77
CA ASN A 223 -17.37 -10.67 -6.29
C ASN A 223 -18.10 -10.74 -4.92
N LYS A 224 -18.72 -9.66 -4.44
CA LYS A 224 -19.39 -9.65 -3.12
C LYS A 224 -20.88 -10.03 -3.15
N THR A 225 -21.51 -10.12 -1.97
CA THR A 225 -22.92 -10.53 -1.79
C THR A 225 -23.92 -9.48 -2.33
N PRO A 226 -25.19 -9.84 -2.57
CA PRO A 226 -26.23 -8.88 -2.97
C PRO A 226 -26.40 -7.69 -2.02
N GLY A 227 -26.10 -7.85 -0.72
CA GLY A 227 -26.12 -6.74 0.25
C GLY A 227 -25.07 -5.66 -0.07
N HIS A 228 -23.86 -6.08 -0.45
CA HIS A 228 -22.81 -5.14 -0.87
C HIS A 228 -23.15 -4.46 -2.20
N ALA A 229 -23.74 -5.20 -3.15
CA ALA A 229 -24.19 -4.64 -4.41
C ALA A 229 -25.23 -3.51 -4.20
N ASN A 230 -26.27 -3.77 -3.38
CA ASN A 230 -27.27 -2.76 -3.02
C ASN A 230 -26.65 -1.52 -2.37
N ARG A 231 -25.64 -1.73 -1.50
CA ARG A 231 -24.88 -0.64 -0.90
C ARG A 231 -24.13 0.18 -1.96
N ARG A 232 -23.43 -0.46 -2.90
CA ARG A 232 -22.70 0.25 -3.96
C ARG A 232 -23.61 1.06 -4.87
N VAL A 233 -24.80 0.57 -5.19
CA VAL A 233 -25.81 1.36 -5.92
C VAL A 233 -26.19 2.63 -5.15
N THR A 234 -26.39 2.51 -3.83
CA THR A 234 -26.76 3.66 -3.00
C THR A 234 -25.61 4.65 -2.82
N GLU A 235 -24.37 4.16 -2.73
CA GLU A 235 -23.18 5.01 -2.71
C GLU A 235 -22.97 5.71 -4.07
N ALA A 236 -23.14 5.00 -5.19
CA ALA A 236 -23.07 5.57 -6.54
C ALA A 236 -24.15 6.65 -6.74
N LYS A 237 -25.30 6.53 -6.08
CA LYS A 237 -26.39 7.52 -6.15
C LYS A 237 -25.95 8.93 -5.71
N PHE A 238 -25.06 9.06 -4.73
CA PHE A 238 -24.53 10.37 -4.33
C PHE A 238 -23.79 11.09 -5.47
N PHE A 239 -23.26 10.35 -6.45
CA PHE A 239 -22.73 10.91 -7.68
C PHE A 239 -23.81 11.01 -8.76
N ALA A 240 -24.69 10.02 -8.88
CA ALA A 240 -25.69 9.96 -9.94
C ALA A 240 -26.73 11.09 -9.87
N ASP A 241 -27.12 11.52 -8.66
CA ASP A 241 -28.09 12.60 -8.46
C ASP A 241 -27.63 13.93 -9.11
N GLY A 242 -26.31 14.14 -9.24
CA GLY A 242 -25.71 15.32 -9.87
C GLY A 242 -25.41 15.16 -11.37
N MET A 243 -25.79 14.05 -12.02
CA MET A 243 -25.52 13.80 -13.44
C MET A 243 -26.48 14.59 -14.35
N ASN A 244 -25.92 15.33 -15.30
CA ASN A 244 -26.67 15.94 -16.40
C ASN A 244 -26.86 14.96 -17.57
N GLY A 245 -27.48 15.40 -18.68
CA GLY A 245 -27.69 14.55 -19.86
C GLY A 245 -26.40 14.03 -20.51
N ALA A 246 -25.34 14.85 -20.52
CA ALA A 246 -24.03 14.44 -21.04
C ALA A 246 -23.36 13.39 -20.17
N ASP A 247 -23.47 13.50 -18.83
CA ASP A 247 -22.99 12.49 -17.89
C ASP A 247 -23.73 11.16 -18.07
N ARG A 248 -25.06 11.18 -18.24
CA ARG A 248 -25.86 9.97 -18.48
C ARG A 248 -25.47 9.28 -19.79
N THR A 249 -25.25 10.07 -20.85
CA THR A 249 -24.75 9.58 -22.13
C THR A 249 -23.35 8.98 -21.99
N ALA A 250 -22.47 9.62 -21.21
CA ALA A 250 -21.15 9.08 -20.90
C ALA A 250 -21.23 7.78 -20.09
N LEU A 251 -22.18 7.66 -19.16
CA LEU A 251 -22.39 6.44 -18.39
C LEU A 251 -22.86 5.29 -19.30
N ALA A 252 -23.81 5.55 -20.20
CA ALA A 252 -24.23 4.57 -21.21
C ALA A 252 -23.04 4.12 -22.08
N ARG A 253 -22.14 5.02 -22.47
CA ARG A 253 -20.90 4.68 -23.19
C ARG A 253 -19.96 3.81 -22.35
N HIS A 254 -19.80 4.08 -21.05
CA HIS A 254 -18.99 3.23 -20.17
C HIS A 254 -19.55 1.81 -20.11
N VAL A 255 -20.88 1.64 -20.04
CA VAL A 255 -21.52 0.32 -20.08
C VAL A 255 -21.30 -0.36 -21.44
N ALA A 256 -21.59 0.34 -22.53
CA ALA A 256 -21.45 -0.20 -23.89
C ALA A 256 -20.00 -0.59 -24.23
N ALA A 257 -19.01 0.11 -23.65
CA ALA A 257 -17.60 -0.21 -23.81
C ALA A 257 -17.14 -1.41 -22.95
N ASN A 258 -17.94 -1.85 -21.98
CA ASN A 258 -17.61 -2.96 -21.08
C ASN A 258 -18.80 -3.94 -20.95
N PRO A 259 -19.35 -4.46 -22.08
CA PRO A 259 -20.63 -5.18 -22.07
C PRO A 259 -20.57 -6.46 -21.24
N GLN A 260 -19.49 -7.24 -21.35
CA GLN A 260 -19.31 -8.47 -20.59
C GLN A 260 -19.29 -8.22 -19.07
N GLU A 261 -18.56 -7.20 -18.62
CA GLU A 261 -18.47 -6.86 -17.19
C GLU A 261 -19.85 -6.47 -16.63
N TYR A 262 -20.59 -5.66 -17.38
CA TYR A 262 -21.94 -5.27 -17.00
C TYR A 262 -22.91 -6.45 -17.00
N GLU A 263 -22.89 -7.31 -18.03
CA GLU A 263 -23.76 -8.49 -18.13
C GLU A 263 -23.49 -9.47 -17.00
N GLU A 264 -22.22 -9.73 -16.66
CA GLU A 264 -21.85 -10.57 -15.52
C GLU A 264 -22.37 -10.00 -14.19
N TYR A 265 -22.25 -8.67 -14.01
CA TYR A 265 -22.81 -7.98 -12.85
C TYR A 265 -24.33 -8.10 -12.80
N ALA A 266 -25.02 -7.84 -13.91
CA ALA A 266 -26.47 -7.84 -14.01
C ALA A 266 -27.08 -9.23 -13.83
N LYS A 267 -26.43 -10.26 -14.38
CA LYS A 267 -26.80 -11.65 -14.16
C LYS A 267 -26.65 -12.06 -12.70
N ARG A 268 -25.63 -11.54 -12.01
CA ARG A 268 -25.37 -11.90 -10.61
C ARG A 268 -26.26 -11.14 -9.62
N PHE A 269 -26.64 -9.91 -9.93
CA PHE A 269 -27.38 -9.02 -9.04
C PHE A 269 -28.62 -8.43 -9.69
N THR A 270 -29.44 -9.26 -10.32
CA THR A 270 -30.60 -8.83 -11.12
C THR A 270 -31.52 -7.86 -10.37
N SER A 271 -31.88 -8.17 -9.12
CA SER A 271 -32.74 -7.29 -8.29
C SER A 271 -32.08 -5.98 -7.83
N VAL A 272 -30.77 -5.89 -7.95
CA VAL A 272 -29.99 -4.68 -7.63
C VAL A 272 -29.88 -3.77 -8.86
N VAL A 273 -29.69 -4.37 -10.04
CA VAL A 273 -29.63 -3.64 -11.31
C VAL A 273 -30.91 -2.86 -11.57
N GLU A 274 -32.08 -3.40 -11.23
CA GLU A 274 -33.35 -2.67 -11.36
C GLU A 274 -33.40 -1.35 -10.58
N LYS A 275 -32.62 -1.22 -9.52
CA LYS A 275 -32.53 -0.02 -8.67
C LYS A 275 -31.38 0.91 -9.08
N SER A 276 -30.58 0.51 -10.07
CA SER A 276 -29.27 1.10 -10.35
C SER A 276 -29.35 2.30 -11.29
N ALA A 277 -28.44 3.26 -11.11
CA ALA A 277 -28.36 4.44 -11.98
C ALA A 277 -27.94 4.03 -13.41
N THR A 278 -27.14 2.98 -13.51
CA THR A 278 -26.71 2.38 -14.77
C THR A 278 -27.89 1.81 -15.57
N ALA A 279 -28.80 1.09 -14.92
CA ALA A 279 -30.00 0.54 -15.60
C ALA A 279 -30.94 1.64 -16.12
N GLY A 280 -31.12 2.72 -15.34
CA GLY A 280 -31.92 3.87 -15.79
C GLY A 280 -31.33 4.58 -17.01
N SER A 281 -30.01 4.51 -17.20
CA SER A 281 -29.29 5.17 -18.31
C SER A 281 -29.26 4.32 -19.60
N LEU A 282 -29.56 3.03 -19.52
CA LEU A 282 -29.68 2.13 -20.67
C LEU A 282 -31.08 2.14 -21.31
N LYS A 283 -32.08 2.74 -20.64
CA LYS A 283 -33.34 3.03 -21.31
C LYS A 283 -33.08 4.11 -22.36
N PRO A 284 -33.44 3.88 -23.64
CA PRO A 284 -33.24 4.88 -24.68
C PRO A 284 -33.91 6.18 -24.26
N ALA A 285 -33.19 7.30 -24.40
CA ALA A 285 -33.75 8.62 -24.14
C ALA A 285 -35.03 8.78 -24.95
N SER A 286 -36.09 9.32 -24.33
CA SER A 286 -37.30 9.65 -25.09
C SER A 286 -36.93 10.60 -26.22
N PRO A 287 -37.51 10.43 -27.43
CA PRO A 287 -37.17 11.25 -28.60
C PRO A 287 -37.29 12.78 -28.39
N SER A 288 -37.97 13.23 -27.32
CA SER A 288 -38.14 14.65 -26.99
C SER A 288 -36.90 15.33 -26.40
N ASP A 289 -35.89 14.58 -25.96
CA ASP A 289 -34.75 15.11 -25.20
C ASP A 289 -33.46 15.26 -26.04
N ALA A 290 -33.54 15.04 -27.35
CA ALA A 290 -32.40 15.22 -28.25
C ALA A 290 -32.15 16.73 -28.48
N PRO A 291 -30.95 17.27 -28.16
CA PRO A 291 -30.58 18.59 -28.63
C PRO A 291 -30.43 18.54 -30.16
N GLU A 292 -31.01 19.51 -30.87
CA GLU A 292 -30.80 19.72 -32.31
C GLU A 292 -29.31 19.88 -32.59
N THR A 293 -28.65 18.80 -33.03
CA THR A 293 -27.29 18.85 -33.55
C THR A 293 -27.35 18.80 -35.06
N GLY A 294 -27.00 19.93 -35.70
CA GLY A 294 -26.74 20.00 -37.13
C GLY A 294 -25.69 18.98 -37.55
N ALA A 295 -25.96 18.30 -38.66
CA ALA A 295 -25.12 17.24 -39.22
C ALA A 295 -23.74 17.79 -39.63
N PRO A 296 -22.63 17.09 -39.31
CA PRO A 296 -21.34 17.39 -39.90
C PRO A 296 -21.18 16.70 -41.26
N GLU A 297 -20.73 17.46 -42.25
CA GLU A 297 -20.35 16.98 -43.57
C GLU A 297 -19.20 15.96 -43.49
N THR A 298 -19.32 14.92 -44.30
CA THR A 298 -18.37 13.81 -44.42
C THR A 298 -17.30 14.15 -45.46
N PRO A 299 -15.99 14.12 -45.15
CA PRO A 299 -14.96 14.18 -46.18
C PRO A 299 -14.64 12.76 -46.71
N ALA A 300 -14.48 12.68 -48.03
CA ALA A 300 -14.14 11.48 -48.79
C ALA A 300 -12.72 10.93 -48.47
N PRO A 301 -12.46 9.63 -48.69
CA PRO A 301 -11.18 8.99 -48.38
C PRO A 301 -10.14 9.24 -49.49
N PRO A 302 -8.85 9.42 -49.15
CA PRO A 302 -7.78 9.33 -50.13
C PRO A 302 -7.28 7.89 -50.29
N SER A 303 -7.18 7.48 -51.55
CA SER A 303 -6.51 6.28 -52.04
C SER A 303 -4.97 6.39 -51.91
N GLY A 304 -4.29 5.27 -51.69
CA GLY A 304 -2.86 5.14 -51.98
C GLY A 304 -2.06 4.37 -50.93
N VAL A 305 -1.86 3.07 -51.18
CA VAL A 305 -0.80 2.24 -50.61
C VAL A 305 0.40 2.29 -51.58
N PRO A 306 1.64 2.19 -51.08
CA PRO A 306 2.47 1.12 -51.61
C PRO A 306 3.16 0.29 -50.52
N GLU A 307 3.29 -0.99 -50.87
CA GLU A 307 3.91 -2.09 -50.14
C GLU A 307 5.41 -1.86 -49.91
N GLY A 308 5.92 -2.40 -48.79
CA GLY A 308 7.34 -2.39 -48.46
C GLY A 308 7.72 -3.59 -47.58
N GLU A 309 8.26 -4.61 -48.26
CA GLU A 309 9.22 -5.65 -47.86
C GLU A 309 9.36 -6.06 -46.38
N THR A 310 8.94 -7.30 -46.12
CA THR A 310 9.37 -8.14 -45.00
C THR A 310 10.72 -8.79 -45.28
N VAL A 311 11.76 -8.45 -44.51
CA VAL A 311 13.03 -9.20 -44.47
C VAL A 311 13.04 -10.09 -43.23
N GLY A 312 13.04 -11.41 -43.47
CA GLY A 312 13.20 -12.43 -42.43
C GLY A 312 14.66 -12.62 -42.05
N ALA A 313 14.94 -12.65 -40.74
CA ALA A 313 16.23 -13.11 -40.22
C ALA A 313 16.03 -14.44 -39.49
N SER A 314 16.51 -15.49 -40.16
CA SER A 314 16.61 -16.87 -39.69
C SER A 314 17.73 -16.97 -38.64
N LEU A 315 17.42 -17.48 -37.45
CA LEU A 315 18.41 -17.87 -36.44
C LEU A 315 18.93 -19.26 -36.78
N GLY A 316 20.21 -19.33 -37.15
CA GLY A 316 20.93 -20.55 -37.48
C GLY A 316 21.52 -21.25 -36.25
N ASP A 317 21.64 -22.56 -36.42
CA ASP A 317 22.06 -23.57 -35.47
C ASP A 317 23.49 -23.44 -34.92
N ASN A 318 23.61 -24.04 -33.74
CA ASN A 318 24.83 -24.41 -33.01
C ASN A 318 25.63 -25.47 -33.78
N PRO A 319 26.97 -25.51 -33.66
CA PRO A 319 27.60 -26.81 -33.45
C PRO A 319 28.66 -26.80 -32.34
N ALA A 320 28.65 -27.91 -31.58
CA ALA A 320 29.67 -28.30 -30.64
C ALA A 320 30.93 -28.86 -31.34
N ASN A 321 32.12 -28.64 -30.78
CA ASN A 321 33.09 -29.70 -30.43
C ASN A 321 34.29 -29.16 -29.62
N PRO A 322 35.12 -30.02 -28.99
CA PRO A 322 35.83 -29.73 -27.74
C PRO A 322 37.35 -29.59 -27.95
N GLY A 323 38.06 -29.16 -26.91
CA GLY A 323 39.51 -29.20 -26.89
C GLY A 323 40.05 -28.74 -25.56
N ASP A 324 40.69 -29.66 -24.86
CA ASP A 324 41.52 -29.44 -23.67
C ASP A 324 42.47 -28.25 -23.84
N SER A 325 42.53 -27.40 -22.83
CA SER A 325 43.80 -26.84 -22.35
C SER A 325 43.66 -26.36 -20.91
N ASP A 326 44.30 -27.13 -20.04
CA ASP A 326 44.89 -26.75 -18.76
C ASP A 326 45.27 -25.26 -18.71
N ASN A 327 44.56 -24.46 -17.90
CA ASN A 327 45.01 -23.13 -17.54
C ASN A 327 44.52 -22.77 -16.14
N SER A 328 45.46 -22.51 -15.23
CA SER A 328 45.22 -21.99 -13.90
C SER A 328 44.79 -20.52 -14.00
N ASP A 329 43.54 -20.29 -14.38
CA ASP A 329 42.93 -18.97 -14.45
C ASP A 329 42.45 -18.54 -13.06
N ALA A 330 43.22 -17.66 -12.44
CA ALA A 330 42.63 -16.72 -11.49
C ALA A 330 41.47 -16.00 -12.22
N PRO A 331 40.28 -15.86 -11.61
CA PRO A 331 39.12 -15.32 -12.31
C PRO A 331 39.48 -13.95 -12.89
N GLU A 332 39.47 -13.83 -14.23
CA GLU A 332 39.58 -12.54 -14.90
C GLU A 332 38.61 -11.58 -14.22
N SER A 333 39.15 -10.50 -13.65
CA SER A 333 38.31 -9.45 -13.09
C SER A 333 37.44 -8.93 -14.23
N LEU A 334 36.17 -9.33 -14.25
CA LEU A 334 35.22 -8.95 -15.30
C LEU A 334 35.19 -7.43 -15.37
N SER A 335 35.82 -6.88 -16.42
CA SER A 335 35.86 -5.44 -16.61
C SER A 335 34.47 -4.96 -17.02
N PHE A 336 33.97 -3.94 -16.32
CA PHE A 336 32.69 -3.32 -16.68
C PHE A 336 32.81 -2.59 -18.01
N THR A 337 31.78 -2.71 -18.86
CA THR A 337 31.66 -1.91 -20.08
C THR A 337 31.54 -0.41 -19.73
N PRO A 338 31.83 0.51 -20.65
CA PRO A 338 31.67 1.94 -20.40
C PRO A 338 30.26 2.34 -19.92
N GLU A 339 29.22 1.68 -20.43
CA GLU A 339 27.83 1.90 -19.99
C GLU A 339 27.62 1.47 -18.53
N GLN A 340 28.16 0.32 -18.14
CA GLN A 340 28.09 -0.18 -16.78
C GLN A 340 28.87 0.70 -15.80
N GLN A 341 30.05 1.19 -16.20
CA GLN A 341 30.82 2.15 -15.42
C GLN A 341 30.08 3.47 -15.26
N ALA A 342 29.44 3.97 -16.33
CA ALA A 342 28.63 5.17 -16.28
C ALA A 342 27.41 5.00 -15.36
N LEU A 343 26.75 3.85 -15.39
CA LEU A 343 25.65 3.54 -14.48
C LEU A 343 26.11 3.48 -13.02
N LYS A 344 27.23 2.79 -12.74
CA LYS A 344 27.84 2.74 -11.42
C LYS A 344 28.15 4.15 -10.91
N ALA A 345 28.83 4.96 -11.73
CA ALA A 345 29.14 6.34 -11.40
C ALA A 345 27.88 7.19 -11.17
N ALA A 346 26.83 6.98 -11.98
CA ALA A 346 25.57 7.68 -11.81
C ALA A 346 24.90 7.33 -10.48
N LEU A 347 24.87 6.06 -10.06
CA LEU A 347 24.29 5.65 -8.77
C LEU A 347 25.07 6.17 -7.55
N LEU A 348 26.39 6.29 -7.69
CA LEU A 348 27.31 6.79 -6.65
C LEU A 348 27.50 8.31 -6.69
N GLN A 349 26.83 9.00 -7.61
CA GLN A 349 26.90 10.45 -7.74
C GLN A 349 26.47 11.11 -6.42
N ASP A 350 27.25 12.08 -5.97
CA ASP A 350 26.90 12.89 -4.82
C ASP A 350 25.72 13.84 -5.14
N ASP A 351 24.69 13.78 -4.30
CA ASP A 351 23.50 14.63 -4.36
C ASP A 351 23.61 15.89 -3.48
N GLY A 352 24.79 16.09 -2.89
CA GLY A 352 25.13 17.24 -2.07
C GLY A 352 25.07 16.94 -0.57
N PRO A 353 25.55 17.91 0.25
CA PRO A 353 25.86 17.68 1.66
C PRO A 353 24.65 17.28 2.51
N ALA A 354 23.44 17.74 2.16
CA ALA A 354 22.23 17.37 2.88
C ALA A 354 21.97 15.86 2.80
N ALA A 355 22.22 15.23 1.66
CA ALA A 355 21.99 13.80 1.46
C ALA A 355 23.01 12.94 2.23
N ASP A 356 24.25 13.42 2.39
CA ASP A 356 25.27 12.76 3.21
C ASP A 356 24.93 12.85 4.70
N LEU A 357 24.57 14.05 5.17
CA LEU A 357 24.19 14.27 6.57
C LEU A 357 22.98 13.43 6.97
N MET A 358 22.00 13.29 6.07
CA MET A 358 20.77 12.55 6.33
C MET A 358 20.98 11.05 6.58
N VAL A 359 22.10 10.47 6.18
CA VAL A 359 22.38 9.04 6.42
C VAL A 359 23.42 8.78 7.51
N LYS A 360 23.88 9.85 8.17
CA LYS A 360 24.83 9.78 9.27
C LYS A 360 24.11 9.93 10.60
N ASP A 361 24.51 9.14 11.60
CA ASP A 361 24.02 9.33 12.97
C ASP A 361 24.41 10.72 13.49
N PRO A 362 23.46 11.57 13.93
CA PRO A 362 23.77 12.86 14.55
C PRO A 362 24.75 12.75 15.71
N ALA A 363 24.78 11.65 16.46
CA ALA A 363 25.79 11.46 17.52
C ALA A 363 27.24 11.47 16.98
N HIS A 364 27.42 11.18 15.68
CA HIS A 364 28.72 11.20 15.02
C HIS A 364 29.03 12.49 14.25
N TRP A 365 28.15 13.49 14.27
CA TRP A 365 28.41 14.75 13.59
C TRP A 365 29.50 15.56 14.30
N THR A 366 30.27 16.30 13.50
CA THR A 366 31.09 17.43 13.96
C THR A 366 30.22 18.68 14.12
N GLU A 367 30.75 19.70 14.81
CA GLU A 367 30.08 21.01 14.87
C GLU A 367 29.90 21.63 13.48
N GLY A 368 30.89 21.46 12.59
CA GLY A 368 30.80 21.93 11.20
C GLY A 368 29.67 21.28 10.41
N GLU A 369 29.45 19.99 10.60
CA GLU A 369 28.33 19.24 9.99
C GLU A 369 26.97 19.66 10.54
N PHE A 370 26.87 19.92 11.85
CA PHE A 370 25.66 20.50 12.45
C PHE A 370 25.33 21.88 11.87
N GLN A 371 26.32 22.76 11.75
CA GLN A 371 26.14 24.09 11.14
C GLN A 371 25.75 24.00 9.66
N LEU A 372 26.34 23.03 8.93
CA LEU A 372 25.96 22.72 7.56
C LEU A 372 24.51 22.22 7.47
N ALA A 373 24.09 21.31 8.36
CA ALA A 373 22.72 20.81 8.44
C ALA A 373 21.71 21.96 8.66
N LYS A 374 22.01 22.91 9.55
CA LYS A 374 21.17 24.10 9.78
C LYS A 374 21.10 25.00 8.55
N ARG A 375 22.23 25.22 7.86
CA ARG A 375 22.29 25.99 6.62
C ARG A 375 21.46 25.36 5.50
N GLU A 376 21.61 24.05 5.31
CA GLU A 376 20.84 23.31 4.30
C GLU A 376 19.35 23.26 4.65
N THR A 377 19.01 23.10 5.93
CA THR A 377 17.62 23.19 6.42
C THR A 377 16.96 24.52 6.03
N ALA A 378 17.70 25.63 6.10
CA ALA A 378 17.19 26.95 5.70
C ALA A 378 17.00 27.09 4.17
N ARG A 379 17.80 26.39 3.37
CA ARG A 379 17.73 26.38 1.89
C ARG A 379 16.63 25.47 1.36
N LEU A 380 16.34 24.39 2.07
CA LEU A 380 15.30 23.44 1.66
C LEU A 380 13.91 24.07 1.73
N ARG A 381 13.09 23.75 0.72
CA ARG A 381 11.66 24.11 0.73
C ARG A 381 10.95 23.41 1.90
N PRO A 382 9.89 23.99 2.47
CA PRO A 382 9.07 23.30 3.46
C PRO A 382 8.61 21.93 2.93
N GLY A 383 8.91 20.88 3.69
CA GLY A 383 8.70 19.50 3.27
C GLY A 383 9.35 18.49 4.22
N SER A 384 9.28 17.21 3.87
CA SER A 384 9.83 16.12 4.67
C SER A 384 11.34 16.20 4.83
N GLU A 385 12.08 16.56 3.77
CA GLU A 385 13.54 16.69 3.82
C GLU A 385 13.98 17.75 4.84
N ARG A 386 13.42 18.97 4.76
CA ARG A 386 13.67 20.03 5.74
C ARG A 386 13.32 19.61 7.16
N THR A 387 12.18 18.95 7.33
CA THR A 387 11.72 18.49 8.66
C THR A 387 12.65 17.42 9.24
N ASN A 388 13.10 16.48 8.41
CA ASN A 388 14.00 15.42 8.83
C ASN A 388 15.38 15.98 9.20
N LEU A 389 15.94 16.86 8.37
CA LEU A 389 17.26 17.45 8.64
C LEU A 389 17.24 18.33 9.92
N ASP A 390 16.15 19.08 10.15
CA ASP A 390 15.98 19.84 11.40
C ASP A 390 15.79 18.93 12.62
N ALA A 391 15.09 17.80 12.47
CA ALA A 391 14.97 16.80 13.52
C ALA A 391 16.32 16.14 13.86
N MET A 392 17.17 15.87 12.85
CA MET A 392 18.52 15.37 13.06
C MET A 392 19.42 16.41 13.74
N ALA A 393 19.33 17.67 13.34
CA ALA A 393 20.03 18.76 14.02
C ALA A 393 19.56 18.91 15.49
N THR A 394 18.28 18.68 15.76
CA THR A 394 17.75 18.64 17.13
C THR A 394 18.30 17.43 17.90
N ALA A 395 18.36 16.25 17.27
CA ALA A 395 18.92 15.06 17.88
C ALA A 395 20.41 15.21 18.21
N PHE A 396 21.19 15.90 17.36
CA PHE A 396 22.56 16.29 17.68
C PHE A 396 22.63 17.13 18.95
N LEU A 397 21.78 18.17 19.07
CA LEU A 397 21.77 19.02 20.25
C LEU A 397 21.38 18.25 21.52
N VAL A 398 20.39 17.36 21.42
CA VAL A 398 19.97 16.51 22.54
C VAL A 398 21.08 15.54 22.95
N ASP A 399 21.77 14.92 21.99
CA ASP A 399 22.91 14.01 22.28
C ASP A 399 24.08 14.76 22.92
N LYS A 400 24.47 15.91 22.36
CA LYS A 400 25.66 16.64 22.79
C LYS A 400 25.43 17.51 24.00
N TYR A 401 24.23 18.05 24.22
CA TYR A 401 23.96 19.05 25.28
C TYR A 401 22.79 18.68 26.21
N GLY A 402 22.04 17.62 25.91
CA GLY A 402 20.86 17.20 26.68
C GLY A 402 19.58 17.96 26.33
N ASP A 403 18.44 17.50 26.88
CA ASP A 403 17.12 18.12 26.74
C ASP A 403 16.57 18.67 28.07
N GLY A 404 17.44 18.74 29.09
CA GLY A 404 17.11 19.26 30.41
C GLY A 404 16.86 20.78 30.43
N PRO A 405 16.27 21.30 31.51
CA PRO A 405 16.06 22.74 31.66
C PRO A 405 17.39 23.49 31.67
N ALA A 406 17.41 24.70 31.08
CA ALA A 406 18.57 25.56 31.07
C ALA A 406 19.05 25.85 32.51
N ARG A 407 20.36 25.70 32.74
CA ARG A 407 20.96 26.02 34.04
C ARG A 407 21.09 27.53 34.16
N LEU A 408 20.73 28.07 35.32
CA LEU A 408 20.87 29.49 35.63
C LEU A 408 22.01 29.70 36.62
N ASP A 409 22.76 30.79 36.43
CA ASP A 409 23.75 31.25 37.40
C ASP A 409 23.09 31.93 38.61
N ALA A 410 23.90 32.39 39.57
CA ALA A 410 23.42 33.07 40.77
C ALA A 410 22.66 34.38 40.48
N THR A 411 22.77 34.94 39.28
CA THR A 411 22.07 36.15 38.83
C THR A 411 20.80 35.86 38.04
N GLY A 412 20.48 34.57 37.82
CA GLY A 412 19.35 34.14 37.00
C GLY A 412 19.64 34.17 35.49
N ARG A 413 20.89 34.34 35.05
CA ARG A 413 21.27 34.28 33.63
C ARG A 413 21.51 32.83 33.21
N MET A 414 21.16 32.50 31.98
CA MET A 414 21.46 31.17 31.42
C MET A 414 22.97 30.97 31.33
N ILE A 415 23.43 29.83 31.85
CA ILE A 415 24.80 29.34 31.67
C ILE A 415 24.86 28.65 30.32
N ASP A 416 25.85 29.00 29.50
CA ASP A 416 26.07 28.34 28.22
C ASP A 416 26.24 26.82 28.42
N PRO A 417 25.43 26.00 27.73
CA PRO A 417 25.46 24.57 27.91
C PRO A 417 26.83 24.02 27.49
N GLN A 418 27.45 23.24 28.37
CA GLN A 418 28.65 22.49 28.04
C GLN A 418 28.26 21.14 27.44
N PRO A 419 28.99 20.61 26.44
CA PRO A 419 28.70 19.30 25.91
C PRO A 419 28.75 18.22 27.00
N ILE A 420 27.68 17.43 27.13
CA ILE A 420 27.61 16.26 28.01
C ILE A 420 28.28 15.03 27.37
N ASN A 421 28.38 15.02 26.04
CA ASN A 421 29.11 14.03 25.24
C ASN A 421 30.13 14.74 24.35
N PRO A 422 31.32 14.14 24.09
CA PRO A 422 32.30 14.75 23.21
C PRO A 422 31.73 14.94 21.79
N ILE A 423 32.09 16.07 21.18
CA ILE A 423 31.80 16.38 19.77
C ILE A 423 32.98 15.90 18.94
N ASN A 424 32.72 15.24 17.82
CA ASN A 424 33.78 14.81 16.94
C ASN A 424 34.49 16.02 16.32
N GLU A 425 35.82 16.00 16.33
CA GLU A 425 36.64 17.05 15.69
C GLU A 425 36.80 16.82 14.18
N VAL A 426 36.75 15.55 13.76
CA VAL A 426 36.95 15.13 12.37
C VAL A 426 35.67 14.47 11.84
N PRO A 427 35.21 14.80 10.62
CA PRO A 427 34.08 14.12 10.00
C PRO A 427 34.33 12.61 9.87
N ILE A 428 33.42 11.82 10.42
CA ILE A 428 33.38 10.37 10.27
C ILE A 428 32.43 10.03 9.11
N ASP A 429 32.81 9.10 8.25
CA ASP A 429 31.92 8.60 7.21
C ASP A 429 30.66 7.94 7.81
N ALA A 430 29.56 7.96 7.06
CA ALA A 430 28.37 7.21 7.45
C ALA A 430 28.69 5.71 7.48
N THR A 431 28.21 5.01 8.51
CA THR A 431 28.42 3.58 8.69
C THR A 431 27.19 2.80 8.23
N ALA A 432 27.40 1.72 7.47
CA ALA A 432 26.35 0.75 7.18
C ALA A 432 26.03 -0.10 8.43
N PRO A 433 24.88 -0.83 8.46
CA PRO A 433 24.51 -1.65 9.62
C PRO A 433 25.54 -2.72 10.01
N GLY A 434 26.35 -3.19 9.05
CA GLY A 434 27.47 -4.12 9.29
C GLY A 434 28.73 -3.48 9.88
N GLY A 435 28.71 -2.17 10.21
CA GLY A 435 29.84 -1.43 10.80
C GLY A 435 30.89 -0.94 9.79
N GLY A 436 30.82 -1.36 8.53
CA GLY A 436 31.67 -0.87 7.44
C GLY A 436 31.27 0.52 6.92
N SER A 437 32.08 1.06 6.00
CA SER A 437 31.79 2.32 5.32
C SER A 437 30.54 2.19 4.45
N LEU A 438 29.60 3.14 4.58
CA LEU A 438 28.42 3.21 3.71
C LEU A 438 28.82 3.35 2.24
N ARG A 439 29.94 4.02 1.95
CA ARG A 439 30.42 4.22 0.57
C ARG A 439 30.83 2.90 -0.07
N ASP A 440 31.52 2.04 0.68
CA ASP A 440 31.93 0.72 0.19
C ASP A 440 30.71 -0.17 -0.03
N GLU A 441 29.74 -0.12 0.89
CA GLU A 441 28.47 -0.84 0.79
C GLU A 441 27.66 -0.40 -0.44
N MET A 442 27.54 0.92 -0.67
CA MET A 442 26.92 1.46 -1.87
C MET A 442 27.68 1.05 -3.14
N THR A 443 29.01 1.03 -3.10
CA THR A 443 29.84 0.62 -4.25
C THR A 443 29.57 -0.83 -4.62
N ARG A 444 29.50 -1.72 -3.62
CA ARG A 444 29.13 -3.12 -3.79
C ARG A 444 27.75 -3.26 -4.45
N ILE A 445 26.74 -2.57 -3.93
CA ILE A 445 25.39 -2.67 -4.50
C ILE A 445 25.37 -2.11 -5.94
N ALA A 446 26.08 -1.01 -6.21
CA ALA A 446 26.19 -0.45 -7.54
C ALA A 446 26.85 -1.44 -8.52
N ASP A 447 27.80 -2.25 -8.07
CA ASP A 447 28.39 -3.34 -8.85
C ASP A 447 27.37 -4.43 -9.19
N VAL A 448 26.50 -4.80 -8.24
CA VAL A 448 25.41 -5.75 -8.49
C VAL A 448 24.41 -5.19 -9.51
N VAL A 449 24.07 -3.91 -9.42
CA VAL A 449 23.17 -3.24 -10.38
C VAL A 449 23.82 -3.16 -11.77
N ALA A 450 25.11 -2.82 -11.85
CA ALA A 450 25.87 -2.79 -13.10
C ALA A 450 25.98 -4.19 -13.74
N ASN A 451 26.19 -5.24 -12.94
CA ASN A 451 26.17 -6.63 -13.41
C ASN A 451 24.79 -7.05 -13.90
N THR A 452 23.72 -6.62 -13.24
CA THR A 452 22.34 -6.84 -13.70
C THR A 452 22.10 -6.14 -15.04
N ALA A 453 22.62 -4.93 -15.20
CA ALA A 453 22.54 -4.18 -16.46
C ALA A 453 23.25 -4.87 -17.62
N ARG A 454 24.23 -5.74 -17.36
CA ARG A 454 24.87 -6.58 -18.40
C ARG A 454 23.88 -7.47 -19.12
N VAL A 455 22.95 -8.05 -18.36
CA VAL A 455 21.99 -9.04 -18.85
C VAL A 455 20.71 -8.38 -19.32
N GLU A 456 20.27 -7.33 -18.62
CA GLU A 456 18.94 -6.73 -18.82
C GLU A 456 18.97 -5.34 -19.48
N GLY A 457 20.14 -4.72 -19.60
CA GLY A 457 20.30 -3.31 -19.95
C GLY A 457 20.20 -2.37 -18.74
N ALA A 458 20.80 -1.17 -18.85
CA ALA A 458 20.88 -0.22 -17.74
C ALA A 458 19.51 0.24 -17.22
N SER A 459 18.61 0.67 -18.12
CA SER A 459 17.28 1.16 -17.74
C SER A 459 16.45 0.08 -17.01
N PRO A 460 16.35 -1.17 -17.52
CA PRO A 460 15.70 -2.25 -16.78
C PRO A 460 16.30 -2.56 -15.41
N ALA A 461 17.63 -2.56 -15.27
CA ALA A 461 18.29 -2.81 -13.99
C ALA A 461 17.97 -1.72 -12.95
N VAL A 462 17.97 -0.45 -13.37
CA VAL A 462 17.57 0.67 -12.49
C VAL A 462 16.08 0.60 -12.16
N ALA A 463 15.22 0.25 -13.11
CA ALA A 463 13.79 0.07 -12.86
C ALA A 463 13.53 -1.06 -11.84
N ALA A 464 14.33 -2.13 -11.90
CA ALA A 464 14.29 -3.19 -10.90
C ALA A 464 14.73 -2.68 -9.52
N LEU A 465 15.83 -1.92 -9.44
CA LEU A 465 16.28 -1.29 -8.19
C LEU A 465 15.18 -0.38 -7.60
N GLN A 466 14.61 0.52 -8.40
CA GLN A 466 13.54 1.44 -7.96
C GLN A 466 12.32 0.67 -7.41
N ASN A 467 11.90 -0.39 -8.10
CA ASN A 467 10.79 -1.22 -7.68
C ASN A 467 11.13 -2.01 -6.39
N GLY A 468 12.37 -2.49 -6.27
CA GLY A 468 12.88 -3.16 -5.08
C GLY A 468 12.89 -2.27 -3.84
N LEU A 469 13.43 -1.05 -3.98
CA LEU A 469 13.43 -0.04 -2.92
C LEU A 469 12.02 0.31 -2.47
N ASN A 470 11.05 0.39 -3.39
CA ASN A 470 9.64 0.60 -3.04
C ASN A 470 9.06 -0.57 -2.22
N ILE A 471 9.39 -1.81 -2.57
CA ILE A 471 8.94 -3.00 -1.81
C ILE A 471 9.51 -2.98 -0.39
N LEU A 472 10.80 -2.63 -0.24
CA LEU A 472 11.46 -2.50 1.06
C LEU A 472 10.85 -1.36 1.91
N ASP A 473 10.57 -0.20 1.32
CA ASP A 473 9.92 0.92 2.02
C ASP A 473 8.50 0.57 2.49
N GLU A 474 7.70 -0.06 1.63
CA GLU A 474 6.36 -0.51 1.98
C GLU A 474 6.40 -1.49 3.16
N HIS A 475 7.37 -2.42 3.14
CA HIS A 475 7.52 -3.43 4.17
C HIS A 475 7.99 -2.84 5.51
N THR A 476 9.06 -2.03 5.50
CA THR A 476 9.57 -1.36 6.71
C THR A 476 8.51 -0.45 7.33
N THR A 477 7.77 0.30 6.51
CA THR A 477 6.65 1.13 6.96
C THR A 477 5.50 0.30 7.55
N ALA A 478 5.21 -0.88 6.98
CA ALA A 478 4.21 -1.78 7.52
C ALA A 478 4.63 -2.31 8.90
N ALA A 479 5.88 -2.77 9.05
CA ALA A 479 6.45 -3.25 10.30
C ALA A 479 6.44 -2.17 11.40
N GLU A 480 6.77 -0.92 11.06
CA GLU A 480 6.68 0.20 12.02
C GLU A 480 5.25 0.44 12.52
N ARG A 481 4.25 0.42 11.61
CA ARG A 481 2.84 0.58 11.99
C ARG A 481 2.37 -0.56 12.88
N GLN A 482 2.87 -1.75 12.59
CA GLN A 482 2.59 -3.00 13.26
C GLN A 482 3.20 -3.04 14.68
N ASN A 483 4.41 -2.55 14.87
CA ASN A 483 5.09 -2.55 16.17
C ASN A 483 4.60 -1.47 17.15
N GLY A 484 3.62 -0.66 16.72
CA GLY A 484 2.75 0.11 17.59
C GLY A 484 3.40 1.39 18.12
N GLY A 485 2.77 2.53 17.82
CA GLY A 485 3.02 3.82 18.47
C GLY A 485 2.63 3.84 19.96
N GLY A 486 3.09 2.86 20.74
CA GLY A 486 3.13 2.97 22.19
C GLY A 486 4.16 4.02 22.58
N GLN A 487 3.76 4.97 23.42
CA GLN A 487 4.58 6.05 23.98
C GLN A 487 5.70 5.52 24.92
N LYS A 488 6.38 4.42 24.62
CA LYS A 488 7.68 4.17 25.25
C LYS A 488 8.65 5.17 24.63
N ALA A 489 9.35 5.90 25.50
CA ALA A 489 10.16 7.07 25.21
C ALA A 489 10.78 6.98 23.80
N LYS A 490 10.43 7.96 22.96
CA LYS A 490 10.98 8.13 21.61
C LYS A 490 12.50 8.24 21.75
N THR A 491 13.23 7.13 21.70
CA THR A 491 14.50 7.16 21.00
C THR A 491 14.12 7.48 19.57
N VAL A 492 14.14 8.78 19.24
CA VAL A 492 14.09 9.27 17.88
C VAL A 492 15.26 8.58 17.21
N LYS A 493 15.05 7.43 16.57
CA LYS A 493 16.05 6.89 15.66
C LYS A 493 16.17 7.98 14.59
N PRO A 494 17.29 8.72 14.55
CA PRO A 494 17.38 9.96 13.80
C PRO A 494 17.46 9.70 12.29
N PHE A 495 17.58 8.43 11.90
CA PHE A 495 17.63 8.04 10.51
C PHE A 495 16.31 8.37 9.80
N PRO A 496 16.38 9.02 8.63
CA PRO A 496 15.22 9.29 7.82
C PRO A 496 14.57 7.95 7.47
N LYS A 497 13.26 7.89 7.68
CA LYS A 497 12.46 6.78 7.16
C LYS A 497 12.69 6.69 5.65
N LEU A 498 12.69 5.48 5.12
CA LEU A 498 12.71 5.23 3.66
C LEU A 498 11.55 5.90 2.90
N LYS A 499 10.60 6.53 3.62
CA LYS A 499 9.47 7.37 3.19
C LYS A 499 9.86 8.61 2.35
N SER A 500 10.73 8.44 1.38
CA SER A 500 10.58 9.11 0.12
C SER A 500 9.24 8.67 -0.48
N THR A 501 8.52 9.58 -1.13
CA THR A 501 7.38 9.20 -1.97
C THR A 501 7.78 8.05 -2.89
N LEU A 502 6.96 6.98 -2.98
CA LEU A 502 7.18 5.84 -3.88
C LEU A 502 7.91 6.27 -5.14
N LEU A 503 9.09 5.68 -5.37
CA LEU A 503 9.92 5.98 -6.51
C LEU A 503 9.12 5.69 -7.78
N ARG A 504 9.22 6.61 -8.73
CA ARG A 504 8.78 6.32 -10.09
C ARG A 504 9.67 5.22 -10.64
N ILE A 505 9.06 4.23 -11.27
CA ILE A 505 9.77 3.14 -11.96
C ILE A 505 9.96 3.58 -13.41
N ASP A 506 11.02 4.36 -13.66
CA ASP A 506 11.35 4.91 -14.98
C ASP A 506 12.71 4.45 -15.52
N GLY A 507 13.49 3.71 -14.72
CA GLY A 507 14.80 3.23 -15.15
C GLY A 507 15.89 4.29 -15.17
N VAL A 508 15.65 5.46 -14.59
CA VAL A 508 16.62 6.55 -14.53
C VAL A 508 17.14 6.74 -13.09
N PRO A 509 18.47 6.67 -12.84
CA PRO A 509 19.04 6.83 -11.51
C PRO A 509 19.12 8.32 -11.10
N GLY A 510 17.97 9.00 -11.08
CA GLY A 510 17.87 10.39 -10.67
C GLY A 510 18.07 10.59 -9.16
N SER A 511 18.15 11.85 -8.72
CA SER A 511 18.45 12.20 -7.32
C SER A 511 17.57 11.49 -6.30
N ARG A 512 16.27 11.33 -6.55
CA ARG A 512 15.39 10.57 -5.64
C ARG A 512 15.73 9.09 -5.55
N THR A 513 16.08 8.45 -6.67
CA THR A 513 16.50 7.05 -6.67
C THR A 513 17.79 6.87 -5.91
N ARG A 514 18.76 7.78 -6.07
CA ARG A 514 20.03 7.76 -5.35
C ARG A 514 19.88 8.02 -3.86
N GLN A 515 19.07 9.00 -3.47
CA GLN A 515 18.74 9.26 -2.07
C GLN A 515 18.07 8.05 -1.41
N ALA A 516 17.08 7.43 -2.07
CA ALA A 516 16.44 6.22 -1.56
C ALA A 516 17.39 5.03 -1.51
N PHE A 517 18.26 4.88 -2.50
CA PHE A 517 19.31 3.87 -2.56
C PHE A 517 20.30 4.02 -1.39
N ARG A 518 20.82 5.23 -1.17
CA ARG A 518 21.73 5.56 -0.06
C ARG A 518 21.06 5.34 1.29
N ALA A 519 19.82 5.80 1.45
CA ALA A 519 19.05 5.59 2.68
C ALA A 519 18.80 4.10 2.97
N ALA A 520 18.51 3.30 1.94
CA ALA A 520 18.32 1.86 2.08
C ALA A 520 19.62 1.16 2.45
N ALA A 521 20.74 1.53 1.82
CA ALA A 521 22.06 0.99 2.18
C ALA A 521 22.44 1.33 3.62
N ALA A 522 22.19 2.56 4.07
CA ALA A 522 22.48 2.99 5.44
C ALA A 522 21.58 2.30 6.49
N LEU A 523 20.31 2.07 6.16
CA LEU A 523 19.35 1.51 7.10
C LEU A 523 19.36 -0.02 7.13
N LEU A 524 19.55 -0.67 5.97
CA LEU A 524 19.32 -2.10 5.78
C LEU A 524 20.58 -2.87 5.35
N GLY A 525 21.63 -2.18 4.89
CA GLY A 525 22.84 -2.80 4.34
C GLY A 525 22.67 -3.34 2.91
N ALA A 526 23.78 -3.71 2.27
CA ALA A 526 23.81 -4.26 0.92
C ALA A 526 23.00 -5.53 0.77
N PRO A 527 23.07 -6.53 1.67
CA PRO A 527 22.31 -7.77 1.49
C PRO A 527 20.81 -7.51 1.28
N LYS A 528 20.21 -6.63 2.09
CA LYS A 528 18.80 -6.28 1.95
C LYS A 528 18.48 -5.47 0.70
N VAL A 529 19.37 -4.60 0.25
CA VAL A 529 19.15 -3.87 -1.02
C VAL A 529 19.30 -4.82 -2.22
N GLU A 530 20.22 -5.78 -2.18
CA GLU A 530 20.38 -6.83 -3.19
C GLU A 530 19.13 -7.74 -3.26
N GLU A 531 18.59 -8.17 -2.11
CA GLU A 531 17.29 -8.86 -2.02
C GLU A 531 16.15 -8.01 -2.62
N GLY A 532 16.09 -6.71 -2.28
CA GLY A 532 15.14 -5.78 -2.85
C GLY A 532 15.24 -5.69 -4.37
N LEU A 533 16.45 -5.55 -4.91
CA LEU A 533 16.71 -5.55 -6.35
C LEU A 533 16.20 -6.85 -7.00
N ALA A 534 16.48 -8.01 -6.41
CA ALA A 534 16.00 -9.31 -6.90
C ALA A 534 14.46 -9.38 -6.91
N LEU A 535 13.79 -8.93 -5.84
CA LEU A 535 12.33 -8.82 -5.82
C LEU A 535 11.81 -7.84 -6.89
N GLY A 536 12.52 -6.74 -7.12
CA GLY A 536 12.23 -5.77 -8.17
C GLY A 536 12.25 -6.38 -9.58
N ARG A 537 13.26 -7.21 -9.86
CA ARG A 537 13.42 -8.00 -11.11
C ARG A 537 12.26 -8.99 -11.26
N PHE A 538 11.99 -9.78 -10.22
CA PHE A 538 10.91 -10.76 -10.24
C PHE A 538 9.51 -10.11 -10.39
N ALA A 539 9.26 -8.96 -9.77
CA ALA A 539 8.00 -8.24 -9.96
C ALA A 539 7.77 -7.78 -11.41
N LYS A 540 8.83 -7.45 -12.16
CA LYS A 540 8.72 -7.17 -13.60
C LYS A 540 8.30 -8.43 -14.36
N PHE A 541 8.92 -9.57 -14.08
CA PHE A 541 8.53 -10.86 -14.62
C PHE A 541 7.06 -11.19 -14.35
N ALA A 542 6.62 -11.10 -13.09
CA ALA A 542 5.24 -11.37 -12.69
C ALA A 542 4.23 -10.45 -13.39
N ARG A 543 4.55 -9.16 -13.58
CA ARG A 543 3.71 -8.22 -14.34
C ARG A 543 3.62 -8.60 -15.82
N ASN A 544 4.73 -8.98 -16.44
CA ASN A 544 4.75 -9.41 -17.83
C ASN A 544 3.91 -10.69 -18.03
N ALA A 545 4.09 -11.68 -17.15
CA ALA A 545 3.30 -12.91 -17.16
C ALA A 545 1.80 -12.64 -16.98
N THR A 546 1.42 -11.75 -16.05
CA THR A 546 0.02 -11.34 -15.86
C THR A 546 -0.56 -10.64 -17.10
N ALA A 547 0.27 -9.88 -17.82
CA ALA A 547 -0.12 -9.16 -19.04
C ALA A 547 -0.03 -10.01 -20.32
N GLY A 548 0.26 -11.31 -20.21
CA GLY A 548 0.44 -12.19 -21.37
C GLY A 548 1.64 -11.83 -22.25
N ARG A 549 2.60 -11.05 -21.73
CA ARG A 549 3.82 -10.69 -22.44
C ARG A 549 4.87 -11.78 -22.28
N PRO A 550 5.82 -11.93 -23.23
CA PRO A 550 6.95 -12.83 -23.05
C PRO A 550 7.67 -12.53 -21.73
N ALA A 551 7.68 -13.51 -20.84
CA ALA A 551 8.24 -13.40 -19.51
C ALA A 551 9.46 -14.32 -19.30
N GLY A 552 9.68 -15.28 -20.21
CA GLY A 552 10.66 -16.35 -20.03
C GLY A 552 10.09 -17.50 -19.19
N ASP A 553 10.92 -18.52 -19.00
CA ASP A 553 10.61 -19.70 -18.20
C ASP A 553 10.71 -19.39 -16.70
N VAL A 554 9.73 -19.86 -15.91
CA VAL A 554 9.65 -19.62 -14.45
C VAL A 554 10.91 -20.09 -13.75
N LYS A 555 11.39 -21.30 -14.08
CA LYS A 555 12.56 -21.91 -13.45
C LYS A 555 13.80 -21.05 -13.65
N SER A 556 14.06 -20.70 -14.90
CA SER A 556 15.18 -19.86 -15.31
C SER A 556 15.15 -18.48 -14.65
N VAL A 557 13.97 -17.86 -14.56
CA VAL A 557 13.82 -16.54 -13.94
C VAL A 557 14.03 -16.60 -12.43
N VAL A 558 13.40 -17.54 -11.73
CA VAL A 558 13.53 -17.68 -10.27
C VAL A 558 15.00 -17.94 -9.92
N GLN A 559 15.65 -18.88 -10.58
CA GLN A 559 17.04 -19.22 -10.30
C GLN A 559 18.00 -18.10 -10.70
N GLY A 560 17.86 -17.51 -11.89
CA GLY A 560 18.71 -16.40 -12.32
C GLY A 560 18.52 -15.11 -11.49
N THR A 561 17.43 -15.02 -10.74
CA THR A 561 17.14 -13.86 -9.88
C THR A 561 17.61 -14.08 -8.45
N PHE A 562 17.33 -15.24 -7.86
CA PHE A 562 17.47 -15.46 -6.42
C PHE A 562 18.64 -16.38 -6.04
N ALA A 563 19.03 -17.33 -6.90
CA ALA A 563 20.13 -18.25 -6.58
C ALA A 563 21.44 -17.54 -6.16
N PRO A 564 21.86 -16.43 -6.81
CA PRO A 564 23.09 -15.73 -6.42
C PRO A 564 23.07 -15.16 -5.00
N LEU A 565 21.89 -15.00 -4.38
CA LEU A 565 21.76 -14.49 -3.01
C LEU A 565 21.97 -15.59 -1.95
N PHE A 566 21.70 -16.85 -2.30
CA PHE A 566 21.82 -17.98 -1.37
C PHE A 566 23.14 -18.75 -1.54
N ARG A 567 23.80 -18.60 -2.69
CA ARG A 567 24.99 -19.38 -3.03
C ARG A 567 25.90 -18.66 -4.00
N SER A 568 27.20 -18.87 -3.81
CA SER A 568 28.23 -18.44 -4.76
C SER A 568 28.04 -19.14 -6.11
N PRO A 569 28.30 -18.46 -7.24
CA PRO A 569 28.16 -19.05 -8.58
C PRO A 569 28.97 -20.33 -8.81
N GLU A 570 30.08 -20.47 -8.09
CA GLU A 570 31.02 -21.60 -8.18
C GLU A 570 30.56 -22.85 -7.44
N LYS A 571 29.61 -22.72 -6.49
CA LYS A 571 29.15 -23.87 -5.71
C LYS A 571 28.13 -24.67 -6.53
N PRO A 572 28.30 -26.00 -6.65
CA PRO A 572 27.34 -26.83 -7.36
C PRO A 572 25.97 -26.71 -6.70
N ARG A 573 24.95 -26.62 -7.54
CA ARG A 573 23.56 -26.52 -7.07
C ARG A 573 23.20 -27.81 -6.32
N PRO A 574 22.49 -27.72 -5.18
CA PRO A 574 21.94 -28.90 -4.55
C PRO A 574 21.02 -29.66 -5.52
N VAL A 575 21.18 -30.97 -5.57
CA VAL A 575 20.45 -31.86 -6.50
C VAL A 575 18.93 -31.83 -6.23
N ALA A 576 18.51 -31.50 -5.00
CA ALA A 576 17.12 -31.29 -4.64
C ALA A 576 16.99 -30.19 -3.58
N GLY A 577 15.89 -29.43 -3.64
CA GLY A 577 15.50 -28.49 -2.57
C GLY A 577 16.32 -27.21 -2.46
N ALA A 578 16.59 -26.52 -3.58
CA ALA A 578 17.15 -25.17 -3.49
C ALA A 578 16.14 -24.22 -2.81
N GLU A 579 16.62 -23.37 -1.92
CA GLU A 579 15.78 -22.51 -1.07
C GLU A 579 14.84 -21.63 -1.90
N GLU A 580 15.33 -21.06 -3.00
CA GLU A 580 14.51 -20.21 -3.86
C GLU A 580 13.39 -20.97 -4.59
N ASP A 581 13.63 -22.23 -4.93
CA ASP A 581 12.63 -23.07 -5.60
C ASP A 581 11.54 -23.50 -4.62
N LEU A 582 11.93 -23.91 -3.42
CA LEU A 582 11.02 -24.28 -2.34
C LEU A 582 10.16 -23.08 -1.91
N ALA A 583 10.78 -21.92 -1.68
CA ALA A 583 10.07 -20.70 -1.34
C ALA A 583 9.08 -20.28 -2.45
N PHE A 584 9.44 -20.50 -3.72
CA PHE A 584 8.53 -20.25 -4.83
C PHE A 584 7.33 -21.20 -4.83
N GLN A 585 7.54 -22.50 -4.67
CA GLN A 585 6.45 -23.48 -4.58
C GLN A 585 5.54 -23.19 -3.38
N ALA A 586 6.11 -22.89 -2.21
CA ALA A 586 5.36 -22.47 -1.01
C ALA A 586 4.52 -21.21 -1.28
N THR A 587 5.07 -20.24 -2.01
CA THR A 587 4.33 -19.02 -2.41
C THR A 587 3.14 -19.34 -3.31
N VAL A 588 3.31 -20.23 -4.29
CA VAL A 588 2.23 -20.68 -5.16
C VAL A 588 1.15 -21.39 -4.34
N ASN A 589 1.53 -22.26 -3.41
CA ASN A 589 0.60 -22.99 -2.53
C ASN A 589 -0.19 -22.05 -1.63
N ASP A 590 0.52 -21.20 -0.87
CA ASP A 590 -0.04 -20.21 0.04
C ASP A 590 -1.08 -19.34 -0.65
N LEU A 591 -0.71 -18.76 -1.80
CA LEU A 591 -1.59 -17.84 -2.51
C LEU A 591 -2.69 -18.59 -3.25
N GLY A 592 -2.42 -19.77 -3.80
CA GLY A 592 -3.43 -20.59 -4.48
C GLY A 592 -4.56 -20.98 -3.54
N GLU A 593 -4.23 -21.46 -2.34
CA GLU A 593 -5.22 -21.74 -1.31
C GLU A 593 -5.98 -20.47 -0.91
N GLU A 594 -5.25 -19.36 -0.69
CA GLU A 594 -5.84 -18.09 -0.22
C GLU A 594 -6.79 -17.44 -1.24
N VAL A 595 -6.46 -17.45 -2.54
CA VAL A 595 -7.21 -16.68 -3.56
C VAL A 595 -8.14 -17.52 -4.44
N LEU A 596 -7.89 -18.82 -4.57
CA LEU A 596 -8.73 -19.72 -5.37
C LEU A 596 -9.59 -20.63 -4.48
N GLY A 597 -9.10 -20.97 -3.28
CA GLY A 597 -9.74 -21.88 -2.33
C GLY A 597 -9.52 -23.36 -2.65
N GLY A 598 -9.57 -24.21 -1.61
CA GLY A 598 -9.24 -25.64 -1.71
C GLY A 598 -9.94 -26.45 -2.82
N PRO A 599 -11.22 -26.21 -3.18
CA PRO A 599 -11.85 -26.94 -4.28
C PRO A 599 -11.34 -26.56 -5.68
N LYS A 600 -10.71 -25.39 -5.84
CA LYS A 600 -10.28 -24.84 -7.14
C LYS A 600 -8.76 -24.83 -7.29
N PHE A 601 -8.03 -25.19 -6.25
CA PHE A 601 -6.58 -25.24 -6.25
C PHE A 601 -6.11 -26.45 -5.45
N THR A 602 -5.39 -27.34 -6.12
CA THR A 602 -4.69 -28.43 -5.48
C THR A 602 -3.25 -28.00 -5.23
N PRO A 603 -2.79 -27.95 -3.96
CA PRO A 603 -1.40 -27.63 -3.66
C PRO A 603 -0.43 -28.53 -4.44
N ILE A 604 0.62 -27.92 -4.98
CA ILE A 604 1.73 -28.64 -5.59
C ILE A 604 2.69 -29.13 -4.51
N ARG A 605 3.45 -30.18 -4.82
CA ARG A 605 4.50 -30.67 -3.92
C ARG A 605 5.63 -29.64 -3.83
N GLU A 606 6.13 -29.40 -2.62
CA GLU A 606 7.30 -28.57 -2.35
C GLU A 606 8.56 -29.45 -2.33
N ASP A 607 9.03 -29.83 -3.52
CA ASP A 607 10.20 -30.68 -3.73
C ASP A 607 11.41 -29.94 -4.34
N GLY A 608 11.27 -28.65 -4.60
CA GLY A 608 12.26 -27.81 -5.26
C GLY A 608 12.33 -28.01 -6.77
N ASP A 609 11.45 -28.80 -7.38
CA ASP A 609 11.40 -28.93 -8.84
C ASP A 609 10.42 -27.94 -9.47
N LEU A 610 10.98 -26.87 -10.04
CA LEU A 610 10.24 -25.90 -10.84
C LEU A 610 9.97 -26.45 -12.25
N GLY A 611 9.17 -27.50 -12.34
CA GLY A 611 8.74 -28.12 -13.60
C GLY A 611 7.38 -27.63 -14.12
N PRO A 612 6.81 -28.32 -15.13
CA PRO A 612 5.54 -27.94 -15.76
C PRO A 612 4.36 -27.81 -14.80
N LYS A 613 4.35 -28.61 -13.71
CA LYS A 613 3.31 -28.52 -12.66
C LYS A 613 3.38 -27.19 -11.91
N THR A 614 4.58 -26.79 -11.49
CA THR A 614 4.81 -25.53 -10.79
C THR A 614 4.50 -24.34 -11.69
N GLU A 615 4.89 -24.40 -12.97
CA GLU A 615 4.57 -23.37 -13.94
C GLU A 615 3.06 -23.25 -14.21
N GLY A 616 2.35 -24.37 -14.38
CA GLY A 616 0.89 -24.38 -14.54
C GLY A 616 0.17 -23.80 -13.32
N ALA A 617 0.60 -24.16 -12.11
CA ALA A 617 0.06 -23.62 -10.87
C ALA A 617 0.33 -22.12 -10.75
N PHE A 618 1.57 -21.67 -11.03
CA PHE A 618 1.91 -20.24 -11.06
C PHE A 618 1.04 -19.44 -12.02
N ARG A 619 0.85 -19.91 -13.26
CA ARG A 619 -0.01 -19.24 -14.27
C ARG A 619 -1.48 -19.18 -13.85
N THR A 620 -1.92 -20.12 -13.01
CA THR A 620 -3.29 -20.14 -12.46
C THR A 620 -3.44 -19.18 -11.28
N VAL A 621 -2.46 -19.16 -10.37
CA VAL A 621 -2.50 -18.36 -9.13
C VAL A 621 -2.20 -16.89 -9.38
N LEU A 622 -1.22 -16.58 -10.23
CA LEU A 622 -0.72 -15.23 -10.44
C LEU A 622 -1.81 -14.22 -10.87
N PRO A 623 -2.70 -14.51 -11.83
CA PRO A 623 -3.75 -13.56 -12.23
C PRO A 623 -4.74 -13.24 -11.09
N ALA A 624 -5.04 -14.23 -10.24
CA ALA A 624 -5.96 -14.06 -9.12
C ALA A 624 -5.30 -13.34 -7.93
N ALA A 625 -4.03 -13.62 -7.65
CA ALA A 625 -3.29 -12.95 -6.58
C ALA A 625 -2.83 -11.53 -6.96
N GLY A 626 -2.48 -11.33 -8.24
CA GLY A 626 -1.83 -10.13 -8.77
C GLY A 626 -0.32 -10.12 -8.52
N ALA A 627 0.44 -9.56 -9.48
CA ALA A 627 1.90 -9.55 -9.47
C ALA A 627 2.52 -8.97 -8.19
N THR A 628 2.03 -7.82 -7.70
CA THR A 628 2.58 -7.18 -6.49
C THR A 628 2.42 -8.09 -5.27
N ARG A 629 1.23 -8.64 -5.04
CA ARG A 629 0.96 -9.51 -3.89
C ARG A 629 1.78 -10.79 -3.96
N PHE A 630 1.92 -11.36 -5.17
CA PHE A 630 2.73 -12.54 -5.39
C PHE A 630 4.19 -12.27 -5.05
N THR A 631 4.79 -11.20 -5.57
CA THR A 631 6.18 -10.85 -5.26
C THR A 631 6.39 -10.56 -3.77
N THR A 632 5.46 -9.87 -3.10
CA THR A 632 5.56 -9.63 -1.66
C THR A 632 5.52 -10.94 -0.87
N ARG A 633 4.61 -11.87 -1.19
CA ARG A 633 4.57 -13.18 -0.51
C ARG A 633 5.83 -14.00 -0.79
N LEU A 634 6.35 -13.94 -2.01
CA LEU A 634 7.62 -14.58 -2.34
C LEU A 634 8.77 -14.03 -1.48
N GLY A 635 8.87 -12.71 -1.34
CA GLY A 635 9.86 -12.09 -0.45
C GLY A 635 9.69 -12.48 1.02
N GLN A 636 8.47 -12.76 1.49
CA GLN A 636 8.23 -13.29 2.83
C GLN A 636 8.70 -14.74 2.96
N ASN A 637 8.34 -15.60 1.99
CA ASN A 637 8.71 -17.02 2.03
C ASN A 637 10.22 -17.24 1.79
N LEU A 638 10.91 -16.29 1.17
CA LEU A 638 12.37 -16.24 1.07
C LEU A 638 13.05 -15.68 2.34
N GLY A 639 12.29 -15.18 3.33
CA GLY A 639 12.82 -14.55 4.54
C GLY A 639 13.36 -13.13 4.34
N PHE A 640 13.28 -12.57 3.13
CA PHE A 640 13.80 -11.23 2.81
C PHE A 640 13.05 -10.11 3.53
N LEU A 641 11.75 -10.33 3.71
CA LEU A 641 10.84 -9.38 4.33
C LEU A 641 10.52 -9.70 5.80
N ASP A 642 11.20 -10.64 6.46
CA ASP A 642 10.97 -10.90 7.89
C ASP A 642 11.93 -10.04 8.76
N LEU A 643 11.55 -8.79 9.00
CA LEU A 643 12.39 -7.81 9.75
C LEU A 643 12.49 -8.07 11.26
N ASP A 644 11.73 -9.02 11.80
CA ASP A 644 11.65 -9.29 13.24
C ASP A 644 12.67 -10.33 13.74
N LYS A 645 13.53 -10.87 12.86
CA LYS A 645 14.65 -11.75 13.26
C LYS A 645 15.98 -11.02 13.04
N PRO A 646 16.63 -10.51 14.10
CA PRO A 646 17.93 -9.85 13.98
C PRO A 646 19.05 -10.75 13.43
N ASP A 647 18.84 -12.06 13.28
CA ASP A 647 19.83 -13.05 12.82
C ASP A 647 19.42 -13.78 11.52
N GLY A 648 18.67 -13.13 10.62
CA GLY A 648 18.29 -13.72 9.34
C GLY A 648 19.48 -13.94 8.41
N PHE A 649 20.05 -15.15 8.46
CA PHE A 649 21.11 -15.73 7.61
C PHE A 649 22.41 -14.92 7.54
N ALA A 650 23.30 -15.16 8.51
CA ALA A 650 24.74 -14.91 8.41
C ALA A 650 25.45 -16.17 7.89
#